data_AF-K9Q9W3-F1
#
_entry.id   AF-K9Q9W3-F1
#
_cell.length_a   1.000
_cell.length_b   1.000
_cell.length_c   1.000
_cell.angle_alpha   90.00
_cell.angle_beta   90.00
_cell.angle_gamma   90.00
#
_symmetry.space_group_name_H-M   'P 1'
#
loop_
_entity.id
_entity.type
_entity.pdbx_description
1 polymer ?
#
loop_
_entity_poly.entity_id
_entity_poly.type
_entity_poly.pdbx_seq_one_letter_code
_entity_poly.pdbx_strand_id
1 'polypeptide(L)'
;MKKIKYIKFCLLAALTLLLSFSSTIIHAQTAPLTVLTTQAPSTFKTDGIPYELGMKFRSTKEGQVSSIRFWKPANETGSHTGRIWSETGTLLSSVTFANETPSGWQQQALNTPLNIQANTNYVVSVNTNTYYPATNGGMTNSIVNGDLSSVAGSNGVYNTTVGAFPTNSYQNTNYFRDISFVAAAPPTTSNPPTTSNPPTTSNPPTTSNPPTTSTSTIPASSKAPWPVFQRIDALKSSSTVGLTKVWGDYFENSEDPFFLLPGVQTQELSNTSGGNYAVYNNIDLGSGAEALMLRVALASGTNAVEVRLGSASGTLLGTCSINSTGSVSTYRTVPCPLTLNTALAKGIQNLVIRFPGTNSTMRFNWFAFWAKDTTQTIDQVQKWQSTVMVNRPAPVIPIAGSPVRTQDLLPASSATLAKSYGLWSPGKTWECPKWIHDTYWVKADDNKIYPTWHPPVDFNPETNTYCTYGHEHGDDPRGSEVFTTAGMPAFGYINEQHAINDPANPRHEDHFGHKVFVANNWTMYNANNSSNTTKCDVLVKIHMGSHSPDALTNTAHEMFVAGKCDGQQAFNVKQFGLFGAPGYFKEPEATYCDAFLPSGITPNPLNQPTDGAHRAIPTKDCYARGTQAEQSSLVQKRTFEYWLTEFVRGDFYFRVTNPARIYDASSTTKIGRTVDLCYSSTHPLAKTLLCQETLAAGSQVVWDDPRSPFRGTVGIESHFSRLAFDNSSSSVIYTDAYGKNARTSPDSSRKITFKQIVPIQGFDYRVSGQDSLFPSVDYSALGKNGVRAPN
;
A
#
# COMPACT_ATOMS: atom_id res chain seq x y z
N MET A 1 20.07 34.99 -46.73
CA MET A 1 19.62 36.38 -46.99
C MET A 1 18.98 36.87 -45.71
N LYS A 2 19.75 37.57 -44.85
CA LYS A 2 19.83 39.04 -44.72
C LYS A 2 18.48 39.66 -44.31
N LYS A 3 18.37 40.56 -43.32
CA LYS A 3 19.29 41.24 -42.36
C LYS A 3 18.35 42.20 -41.55
N ILE A 4 18.42 42.28 -40.20
CA ILE A 4 19.16 43.31 -39.41
C ILE A 4 18.46 44.71 -39.43
N LYS A 5 18.22 45.50 -38.35
CA LYS A 5 19.09 46.18 -37.33
C LYS A 5 18.16 47.00 -36.40
N TYR A 6 18.47 47.37 -35.14
CA TYR A 6 19.50 48.30 -34.62
C TYR A 6 19.82 47.94 -33.14
N ILE A 7 21.07 47.66 -32.71
CA ILE A 7 22.22 48.56 -32.33
C ILE A 7 21.96 49.23 -30.96
N LYS A 8 22.61 48.88 -29.82
CA LYS A 8 24.04 48.84 -29.35
C LYS A 8 24.34 50.03 -28.38
N PHE A 9 24.79 49.74 -27.15
CA PHE A 9 26.07 50.15 -26.50
C PHE A 9 26.00 49.77 -24.99
N CYS A 10 26.73 48.76 -24.48
CA CYS A 10 28.14 48.72 -24.02
C CYS A 10 28.52 49.70 -22.89
N LEU A 11 28.77 49.18 -21.66
CA LEU A 11 30.09 49.24 -21.04
C LEU A 11 30.27 48.18 -19.93
N LEU A 12 31.50 47.67 -19.85
CA LEU A 12 32.06 46.63 -18.96
C LEU A 12 32.29 47.14 -17.53
N ALA A 13 32.08 46.28 -16.53
CA ALA A 13 32.93 46.21 -15.33
C ALA A 13 32.89 44.78 -14.78
N ALA A 14 34.05 44.11 -14.77
CA ALA A 14 34.26 42.85 -14.10
C ALA A 14 34.53 43.11 -12.61
N LEU A 15 33.79 42.44 -11.73
CA LEU A 15 34.19 42.24 -10.34
C LEU A 15 33.90 40.79 -9.95
N THR A 16 34.97 40.08 -9.58
CA THR A 16 34.97 38.76 -8.97
C THR A 16 34.08 38.73 -7.74
N LEU A 17 32.96 37.99 -7.80
CA LEU A 17 32.14 37.70 -6.63
C LEU A 17 32.47 36.28 -6.13
N LEU A 18 33.34 36.21 -5.12
CA LEU A 18 33.41 35.06 -4.22
C LEU A 18 32.08 34.97 -3.47
N LEU A 19 31.16 34.14 -3.96
CA LEU A 19 29.96 33.77 -3.21
C LEU A 19 30.37 32.74 -2.15
N SER A 20 30.59 33.23 -0.94
CA SER A 20 30.58 32.40 0.27
C SER A 20 29.16 31.83 0.43
N PHE A 21 28.97 30.57 0.06
CA PHE A 21 27.79 29.82 0.46
C PHE A 21 27.91 29.52 1.96
N SER A 22 27.10 30.20 2.78
CA SER A 22 26.83 29.74 4.14
C SER A 22 25.98 28.48 4.05
N SER A 23 26.60 27.33 4.31
CA SER A 23 25.92 26.04 4.46
C SER A 23 24.98 26.10 5.68
N THR A 24 23.67 26.04 5.47
CA THR A 24 22.70 25.76 6.53
C THR A 24 22.68 24.26 6.81
N ILE A 25 23.24 23.86 7.95
CA ILE A 25 23.17 22.50 8.49
C ILE A 25 21.76 22.29 9.06
N ILE A 26 20.97 21.37 8.46
CA ILE A 26 19.66 20.97 9.00
C ILE A 26 19.90 19.89 10.07
N HIS A 27 19.68 20.25 11.33
CA HIS A 27 19.72 19.32 12.47
C HIS A 27 18.38 18.57 12.58
N ALA A 28 18.41 17.26 12.85
CA ALA A 28 17.22 16.45 13.10
C ALA A 28 16.39 17.07 14.25
N GLN A 29 15.14 17.40 13.95
CA GLN A 29 14.25 18.16 14.84
C GLN A 29 13.31 17.20 15.59
N THR A 30 13.15 17.40 16.90
CA THR A 30 12.24 16.64 17.77
C THR A 30 10.76 16.93 17.44
N ALA A 31 9.79 16.24 18.07
CA ALA A 31 8.39 16.62 17.90
C ALA A 31 8.15 18.05 18.46
N PRO A 32 7.28 18.87 17.83
CA PRO A 32 7.02 20.22 18.31
C PRO A 32 6.38 20.24 19.70
N LEU A 33 7.03 20.96 20.62
CA LEU A 33 6.59 21.22 21.98
C LEU A 33 5.82 22.54 22.06
N THR A 34 4.81 22.60 22.91
CA THR A 34 4.11 23.84 23.29
C THR A 34 4.23 24.02 24.80
N VAL A 35 4.27 25.26 25.30
CA VAL A 35 4.40 25.49 26.76
C VAL A 35 3.13 25.06 27.48
N LEU A 36 1.98 25.41 26.91
CA LEU A 36 0.67 25.09 27.44
C LEU A 36 0.19 23.78 26.78
N THR A 37 0.01 22.74 27.60
CA THR A 37 -0.38 21.40 27.15
C THR A 37 -1.86 21.17 27.42
N THR A 38 -2.22 21.01 28.69
CA THR A 38 -3.58 20.77 29.16
C THR A 38 -4.22 22.02 29.78
N GLN A 39 -3.48 23.13 29.88
CA GLN A 39 -4.01 24.38 30.44
C GLN A 39 -5.06 24.98 29.50
N ALA A 40 -6.25 25.20 30.04
CA ALA A 40 -7.35 25.90 29.38
C ALA A 40 -7.82 27.09 30.22
N PRO A 41 -8.29 28.19 29.59
CA PRO A 41 -8.77 29.36 30.31
C PRO A 41 -10.08 29.06 31.04
N SER A 42 -10.16 29.50 32.29
CA SER A 42 -11.37 29.39 33.11
C SER A 42 -12.18 30.68 33.13
N THR A 43 -11.58 31.82 32.75
CA THR A 43 -12.30 33.11 32.65
C THR A 43 -11.92 33.89 31.40
N PHE A 44 -12.92 34.56 30.83
CA PHE A 44 -12.79 35.49 29.70
C PHE A 44 -13.17 36.89 30.19
N LYS A 45 -12.38 37.90 29.84
CA LYS A 45 -12.51 39.28 30.33
C LYS A 45 -12.66 40.26 29.16
N THR A 46 -13.24 41.42 29.45
CA THR A 46 -13.27 42.59 28.56
C THR A 46 -13.37 43.86 29.39
N ASP A 47 -12.71 44.91 28.93
CA ASP A 47 -12.86 46.30 29.36
C ASP A 47 -13.08 47.22 28.15
N GLY A 48 -13.32 46.63 26.96
CA GLY A 48 -13.48 47.34 25.70
C GLY A 48 -12.19 47.87 25.07
N ILE A 49 -11.02 47.65 25.68
CA ILE A 49 -9.73 48.14 25.16
C ILE A 49 -9.00 47.01 24.44
N PRO A 50 -8.44 47.25 23.23
CA PRO A 50 -7.59 46.28 22.56
C PRO A 50 -6.20 46.24 23.19
N TYR A 51 -5.62 45.04 23.31
CA TYR A 51 -4.30 44.84 23.92
C TYR A 51 -3.38 44.01 23.04
N GLU A 52 -2.07 44.22 23.15
CA GLU A 52 -1.07 43.23 22.77
C GLU A 52 -0.78 42.35 23.99
N LEU A 53 -1.30 41.11 24.03
CA LEU A 53 -1.11 40.18 25.15
C LEU A 53 -0.03 39.16 24.83
N GLY A 54 0.77 38.75 25.82
CA GLY A 54 1.90 37.87 25.61
C GLY A 54 2.32 37.01 26.79
N MET A 55 3.24 36.09 26.49
CA MET A 55 3.90 35.17 27.43
C MET A 55 5.40 35.18 27.16
N LYS A 56 6.19 35.30 28.24
CA LYS A 56 7.63 35.05 28.24
C LYS A 56 7.90 33.56 28.27
N PHE A 57 8.76 33.07 27.39
CA PHE A 57 9.15 31.67 27.30
C PHE A 57 10.66 31.54 27.06
N ARG A 58 11.21 30.36 27.35
CA ARG A 58 12.58 29.98 27.03
C ARG A 58 12.69 28.48 26.78
N SER A 59 13.73 28.05 26.08
CA SER A 59 14.08 26.63 25.98
C SER A 59 15.44 26.35 26.61
N THR A 60 15.64 25.18 27.19
CA THR A 60 16.95 24.69 27.66
C THR A 60 17.88 24.29 26.52
N LYS A 61 17.37 24.18 25.29
CA LYS A 61 18.13 23.91 24.07
C LYS A 61 17.91 24.99 23.03
N GLU A 62 18.87 25.14 22.12
CA GLU A 62 18.63 25.89 20.89
C GLU A 62 17.64 25.13 20.01
N GLY A 63 16.92 25.84 19.13
CA GLY A 63 15.89 25.23 18.30
C GLY A 63 15.10 26.25 17.51
N GLN A 64 13.94 25.86 16.98
CA GLN A 64 13.13 26.73 16.14
C GLN A 64 11.69 26.84 16.63
N VAL A 65 11.16 28.07 16.64
CA VAL A 65 9.73 28.31 16.78
C VAL A 65 9.09 28.24 15.40
N SER A 66 8.16 27.32 15.21
CA SER A 66 7.51 27.05 13.91
C SER A 66 6.11 27.64 13.81
N SER A 67 5.45 27.92 14.93
CA SER A 67 4.09 28.49 14.95
C SER A 67 3.83 29.32 16.20
N ILE A 68 2.89 30.25 16.10
CA ILE A 68 2.29 30.96 17.23
C ILE A 68 0.87 30.41 17.44
N ARG A 69 0.45 30.30 18.70
CA ARG A 69 -0.92 29.95 19.07
C ARG A 69 -1.48 30.88 20.13
N PHE A 70 -2.78 31.11 20.07
CA PHE A 70 -3.51 31.81 21.12
C PHE A 70 -4.89 31.18 21.34
N TRP A 71 -5.42 31.32 22.55
CA TRP A 71 -6.80 30.92 22.81
C TRP A 71 -7.77 32.07 22.48
N LYS A 72 -8.72 31.78 21.60
CA LYS A 72 -9.77 32.71 21.18
C LYS A 72 -11.08 32.49 21.96
N PRO A 73 -11.56 33.48 22.73
CA PRO A 73 -12.92 33.47 23.29
C PRO A 73 -13.97 33.54 22.17
N ALA A 74 -15.15 32.97 22.37
CA ALA A 74 -16.21 32.93 21.35
C ALA A 74 -16.66 34.32 20.86
N ASN A 75 -16.55 35.35 21.72
CA ASN A 75 -16.94 36.73 21.43
C ASN A 75 -15.80 37.59 20.88
N GLU A 76 -14.59 37.04 20.78
CA GLU A 76 -13.46 37.75 20.21
C GLU A 76 -13.52 37.66 18.68
N THR A 77 -13.58 38.82 18.03
CA THR A 77 -13.73 38.94 16.58
C THR A 77 -12.80 40.03 16.05
N GLY A 78 -12.46 39.97 14.76
CA GLY A 78 -11.47 40.85 14.15
C GLY A 78 -10.19 40.11 13.79
N SER A 79 -9.18 40.87 13.37
CA SER A 79 -7.90 40.31 12.93
C SER A 79 -6.96 40.10 14.11
N HIS A 80 -6.27 38.96 14.12
CA HIS A 80 -5.23 38.67 15.11
C HIS A 80 -3.89 38.48 14.41
N THR A 81 -2.86 39.11 14.97
CA THR A 81 -1.49 39.04 14.51
C THR A 81 -0.62 38.61 15.67
N GLY A 82 0.05 37.47 15.50
CA GLY A 82 1.06 36.98 16.41
C GLY A 82 2.42 37.58 16.13
N ARG A 83 3.20 37.76 17.19
CA ARG A 83 4.55 38.33 17.17
C ARG A 83 5.45 37.58 18.14
N ILE A 84 6.73 37.43 17.79
CA ILE A 84 7.78 36.96 18.68
C ILE A 84 8.83 38.04 18.78
N TRP A 85 9.27 38.33 20.00
CA TRP A 85 10.19 39.40 20.33
C TRP A 85 11.40 38.86 21.10
N SER A 86 12.53 39.57 21.00
CA SER A 86 13.59 39.46 21.99
C SER A 86 13.11 39.97 23.35
N GLU A 87 13.79 39.59 24.43
CA GLU A 87 13.51 40.16 25.77
C GLU A 87 13.65 41.69 25.83
N THR A 88 14.47 42.28 24.95
CA THR A 88 14.69 43.73 24.83
C THR A 88 13.67 44.45 23.93
N GLY A 89 12.74 43.73 23.30
CA GLY A 89 11.65 44.31 22.51
C GLY A 89 11.90 44.42 21.01
N THR A 90 12.94 43.80 20.47
CA THR A 90 13.15 43.69 19.01
C THR A 90 12.17 42.67 18.43
N LEU A 91 11.42 43.05 17.39
CA LEU A 91 10.53 42.12 16.68
C LEU A 91 11.36 41.12 15.87
N LEU A 92 11.20 39.83 16.16
CA LEU A 92 11.93 38.73 15.53
C LEU A 92 11.11 37.99 14.48
N SER A 93 9.80 37.88 14.69
CA SER A 93 8.88 37.28 13.71
C SER A 93 7.44 37.76 13.93
N SER A 94 6.63 37.76 12.87
CA SER A 94 5.20 38.09 12.94
C SER A 94 4.40 37.31 11.92
N VAL A 95 3.17 36.93 12.28
CA VAL A 95 2.22 36.28 11.38
C VAL A 95 0.79 36.69 11.69
N THR A 96 -0.02 36.92 10.66
CA THR A 96 -1.47 37.16 10.79
C THR A 96 -2.21 35.83 10.76
N PHE A 97 -3.10 35.62 11.72
CA PHE A 97 -3.95 34.44 11.80
C PHE A 97 -5.02 34.50 10.71
N ALA A 98 -5.19 33.39 9.99
CA ALA A 98 -6.23 33.21 8.98
C ALA A 98 -7.08 31.97 9.31
N ASN A 99 -8.32 31.95 8.81
CA ASN A 99 -9.24 30.82 8.97
C ASN A 99 -9.46 30.38 10.43
N GLU A 100 -9.54 31.34 11.34
CA GLU A 100 -9.76 31.06 12.76
C GLU A 100 -11.11 30.37 13.00
N THR A 101 -11.14 29.44 13.94
CA THR A 101 -12.40 28.85 14.41
C THR A 101 -13.19 29.85 15.27
N PRO A 102 -14.48 29.58 15.56
CA PRO A 102 -15.29 30.46 16.41
C PRO A 102 -14.73 30.62 17.84
N SER A 103 -14.07 29.61 18.40
CA SER A 103 -13.46 29.67 19.74
C SER A 103 -12.43 28.55 19.94
N GLY A 104 -11.58 28.67 20.97
CA GLY A 104 -10.56 27.69 21.33
C GLY A 104 -9.17 28.05 20.83
N TRP A 105 -8.24 27.09 20.88
CA TRP A 105 -6.87 27.28 20.38
C TRP A 105 -6.86 27.56 18.88
N GLN A 106 -6.32 28.72 18.52
CA GLN A 106 -5.95 29.07 17.16
C GLN A 106 -4.44 28.86 17.02
N GLN A 107 -4.00 28.37 15.87
CA GLN A 107 -2.59 28.19 15.58
C GLN A 107 -2.29 28.65 14.15
N GLN A 108 -1.21 29.41 14.00
CA GLN A 108 -0.73 29.88 12.72
C GLN A 108 0.77 29.65 12.61
N ALA A 109 1.18 28.99 11.52
CA ALA A 109 2.59 28.75 11.22
C ALA A 109 3.29 30.06 10.84
N LEU A 110 4.55 30.23 11.27
CA LEU A 110 5.39 31.32 10.80
C LEU A 110 5.80 31.05 9.34
N ASN A 111 5.84 32.10 8.50
CA ASN A 111 6.33 31.98 7.13
C ASN A 111 7.78 31.48 7.06
N THR A 112 8.57 31.80 8.08
CA THR A 112 9.92 31.30 8.29
C THR A 112 10.05 30.94 9.76
N PRO A 113 10.36 29.66 10.10
CA PRO A 113 10.62 29.28 11.49
C PRO A 113 11.72 30.14 12.10
N LEU A 114 11.52 30.59 13.34
CA LEU A 114 12.43 31.47 14.04
C LEU A 114 13.39 30.66 14.91
N ASN A 115 14.68 30.70 14.58
CA ASN A 115 15.72 30.12 15.44
C ASN A 115 15.80 30.88 16.78
N ILE A 116 15.79 30.14 17.89
CA ILE A 116 15.99 30.68 19.24
C ILE A 116 17.16 29.99 19.92
N GLN A 117 17.86 30.74 20.76
CA GLN A 117 19.03 30.27 21.51
C GLN A 117 18.60 29.58 22.81
N ALA A 118 19.39 28.59 23.24
CA ALA A 118 19.21 27.97 24.53
C ALA A 118 19.28 29.02 25.66
N ASN A 119 18.50 28.79 26.72
CA ASN A 119 18.47 29.55 27.96
C ASN A 119 18.27 31.07 27.79
N THR A 120 17.66 31.50 26.68
CA THR A 120 17.37 32.89 26.37
C THR A 120 15.87 33.16 26.48
N ASN A 121 15.49 34.28 27.10
CA ASN A 121 14.08 34.65 27.23
C ASN A 121 13.58 35.33 25.94
N TYR A 122 12.39 34.93 25.52
CA TYR A 122 11.66 35.50 24.40
C TYR A 122 10.23 35.82 24.82
N VAL A 123 9.55 36.69 24.07
CA VAL A 123 8.14 37.00 24.30
C VAL A 123 7.34 36.61 23.06
N VAL A 124 6.33 35.77 23.23
CA VAL A 124 5.28 35.58 22.22
C VAL A 124 4.09 36.46 22.57
N SER A 125 3.53 37.18 21.61
CA SER A 125 2.32 37.97 21.80
C SER A 125 1.33 37.80 20.65
N VAL A 126 0.05 37.98 20.93
CA VAL A 126 -1.01 38.10 19.92
C VAL A 126 -1.98 39.16 20.42
N ASN A 127 -2.37 40.09 19.54
CA ASN A 127 -3.34 41.11 19.91
C ASN A 127 -4.70 40.51 20.29
N THR A 128 -5.50 41.30 20.99
CA THR A 128 -6.92 41.08 21.23
C THR A 128 -7.65 42.36 20.88
N ASN A 129 -8.85 42.24 20.33
CA ASN A 129 -9.67 43.38 19.93
C ASN A 129 -10.64 43.78 21.04
N THR A 130 -11.29 42.82 21.71
CA THR A 130 -12.29 43.14 22.75
C THR A 130 -12.35 42.15 23.92
N TYR A 131 -12.20 40.85 23.68
CA TYR A 131 -12.31 39.77 24.67
C TYR A 131 -11.04 38.92 24.70
N TYR A 132 -10.54 38.65 25.91
CA TYR A 132 -9.35 37.83 26.09
C TYR A 132 -9.47 36.84 27.24
N PRO A 133 -8.79 35.68 27.17
CA PRO A 133 -8.66 34.77 28.30
C PRO A 133 -7.71 35.35 29.36
N ALA A 134 -8.04 35.19 30.63
CA ALA A 134 -7.18 35.59 31.74
C ALA A 134 -7.32 34.63 32.92
N THR A 135 -6.20 34.06 33.37
CA THR A 135 -6.15 33.32 34.64
C THR A 135 -5.11 33.98 35.54
N ASN A 136 -5.55 34.80 36.49
CA ASN A 136 -4.69 35.45 37.47
C ASN A 136 -3.89 34.39 38.26
N GLY A 137 -2.60 34.66 38.49
CA GLY A 137 -1.69 33.73 39.15
C GLY A 137 -1.25 32.54 38.30
N GLY A 138 -1.76 32.40 37.06
CA GLY A 138 -1.49 31.26 36.17
C GLY A 138 -0.02 31.10 35.74
N MET A 139 0.81 32.13 35.93
CA MET A 139 2.27 32.13 35.67
C MET A 139 3.10 32.41 36.93
N THR A 140 2.53 32.18 38.13
CA THR A 140 3.28 32.31 39.39
C THR A 140 4.44 31.31 39.43
N ASN A 141 4.20 30.10 38.94
CA ASN A 141 5.21 29.07 38.74
C ASN A 141 5.46 28.87 37.23
N SER A 142 6.66 28.39 36.88
CA SER A 142 6.98 28.01 35.50
C SER A 142 6.17 26.79 35.08
N ILE A 143 5.61 26.83 33.87
CA ILE A 143 4.99 25.69 33.21
C ILE A 143 6.04 25.11 32.27
N VAL A 144 6.34 23.82 32.41
CA VAL A 144 7.42 23.13 31.69
C VAL A 144 6.86 21.98 30.87
N ASN A 145 7.24 21.91 29.60
CA ASN A 145 6.96 20.79 28.70
C ASN A 145 8.24 20.43 27.94
N GLY A 146 8.90 19.35 28.36
CA GLY A 146 10.20 18.94 27.82
C GLY A 146 11.25 20.04 27.97
N ASP A 147 11.91 20.38 26.87
CA ASP A 147 12.95 21.43 26.83
C ASP A 147 12.39 22.86 26.79
N LEU A 148 11.06 23.05 26.77
CA LEU A 148 10.41 24.37 26.66
C LEU A 148 9.69 24.76 27.96
N SER A 149 9.79 26.02 28.37
CA SER A 149 9.17 26.51 29.61
C SER A 149 8.68 27.97 29.54
N SER A 150 7.64 28.31 30.30
CA SER A 150 7.32 29.70 30.63
C SER A 150 8.27 30.25 31.69
N VAL A 151 8.46 31.57 31.74
CA VAL A 151 9.21 32.23 32.83
C VAL A 151 8.30 32.38 34.06
N ALA A 152 8.80 32.03 35.25
CA ALA A 152 8.07 32.21 36.51
C ALA A 152 8.13 33.67 36.98
N GLY A 153 6.99 34.21 37.44
CA GLY A 153 6.91 35.56 38.02
C GLY A 153 7.00 36.69 36.97
N SER A 154 6.19 37.74 37.15
CA SER A 154 6.07 38.87 36.21
C SER A 154 5.93 38.44 34.74
N ASN A 155 5.18 37.35 34.53
CA ASN A 155 4.86 36.76 33.23
C ASN A 155 3.34 36.72 33.03
N GLY A 156 2.89 36.76 31.77
CA GLY A 156 1.60 37.36 31.44
C GLY A 156 1.79 38.83 31.15
N VAL A 157 2.42 39.12 30.02
CA VAL A 157 2.77 40.49 29.65
C VAL A 157 1.71 41.12 28.77
N TYR A 158 1.56 42.44 28.83
CA TYR A 158 0.64 43.17 27.97
C TYR A 158 1.14 44.57 27.58
N ASN A 159 0.59 45.11 26.49
CA ASN A 159 0.66 46.52 26.10
C ASN A 159 -0.74 47.00 25.68
N THR A 160 -1.11 48.22 26.02
CA THR A 160 -2.37 48.85 25.57
C THR A 160 -2.32 49.33 24.12
N THR A 161 -1.13 49.37 23.52
CA THR A 161 -0.94 49.66 22.10
C THR A 161 -0.76 48.35 21.34
N VAL A 162 -1.73 48.00 20.51
CA VAL A 162 -1.68 46.81 19.65
C VAL A 162 -0.43 46.84 18.76
N GLY A 163 0.29 45.73 18.72
CA GLY A 163 1.52 45.58 17.95
C GLY A 163 2.78 46.20 18.57
N ALA A 164 2.68 46.85 19.73
CA ALA A 164 3.85 47.29 20.49
C ALA A 164 4.36 46.19 21.43
N PHE A 165 5.66 46.20 21.75
CA PHE A 165 6.27 45.20 22.64
C PHE A 165 5.61 45.19 24.03
N PRO A 166 5.14 44.03 24.55
CA PRO A 166 4.53 43.93 25.88
C PRO A 166 5.55 44.04 27.02
N THR A 167 5.51 45.15 27.77
CA THR A 167 6.42 45.41 28.90
C THR A 167 5.74 45.31 30.27
N ASN A 168 4.41 45.48 30.34
CA ASN A 168 3.66 45.46 31.60
C ASN A 168 3.23 44.03 31.94
N SER A 169 3.03 43.73 33.23
CA SER A 169 2.48 42.45 33.70
C SER A 169 1.47 42.72 34.82
N TYR A 170 0.44 41.88 34.93
CA TYR A 170 -0.57 41.98 35.98
C TYR A 170 -0.78 40.63 36.65
N GLN A 171 -0.56 40.56 37.97
CA GLN A 171 -0.82 39.38 38.82
C GLN A 171 -0.35 38.03 38.24
N ASN A 172 0.79 37.98 37.55
CA ASN A 172 1.31 36.76 36.90
C ASN A 172 0.25 36.05 36.03
N THR A 173 -0.55 36.80 35.26
CA THR A 173 -1.73 36.26 34.57
C THR A 173 -1.35 35.37 33.39
N ASN A 174 -2.00 34.22 33.21
CA ASN A 174 -1.89 33.50 31.94
C ASN A 174 -2.91 34.06 30.92
N TYR A 175 -2.42 34.69 29.85
CA TYR A 175 -3.23 35.19 28.73
C TYR A 175 -3.34 34.21 27.54
N PHE A 176 -2.89 32.97 27.73
CA PHE A 176 -2.98 31.87 26.76
C PHE A 176 -2.40 32.24 25.40
N ARG A 177 -1.16 32.72 25.44
CA ARG A 177 -0.29 32.97 24.28
C ARG A 177 0.82 31.96 24.34
N ASP A 178 1.06 31.23 23.27
CA ASP A 178 2.00 30.12 23.27
C ASP A 178 2.62 29.93 21.89
N ILE A 179 3.61 29.06 21.81
CA ILE A 179 4.35 28.76 20.60
C ILE A 179 4.41 27.26 20.34
N SER A 180 4.79 26.90 19.13
CA SER A 180 5.24 25.55 18.78
C SER A 180 6.75 25.59 18.54
N PHE A 181 7.52 24.90 19.38
CA PHE A 181 8.99 24.89 19.40
C PHE A 181 9.53 23.52 19.08
N VAL A 182 10.64 23.47 18.37
CA VAL A 182 11.38 22.23 18.13
C VAL A 182 12.84 22.38 18.53
N ALA A 183 13.33 21.50 19.42
CA ALA A 183 14.71 21.52 19.90
C ALA A 183 15.70 20.96 18.86
N ALA A 184 16.91 21.52 18.82
CA ALA A 184 18.03 20.98 18.06
C ALA A 184 18.63 19.74 18.75
N ALA A 185 19.09 18.76 17.97
CA ALA A 185 19.66 17.51 18.48
C ALA A 185 21.08 17.70 19.07
N PRO A 186 21.43 17.01 20.19
CA PRO A 186 22.79 17.04 20.74
C PRO A 186 23.83 16.36 19.84
N PRO A 187 25.12 16.74 19.90
CA PRO A 187 26.19 16.04 19.19
C PRO A 187 26.56 14.72 19.91
N THR A 188 26.70 13.62 19.17
CA THR A 188 27.08 12.31 19.71
C THR A 188 28.60 12.08 19.66
N THR A 189 29.22 11.76 20.80
CA THR A 189 30.62 11.31 20.92
C THR A 189 30.71 9.78 20.83
N SER A 190 31.50 9.26 19.88
CA SER A 190 31.74 7.81 19.69
C SER A 190 32.99 7.35 20.45
N ASN A 191 32.90 6.28 21.24
CA ASN A 191 34.08 5.53 21.73
C ASN A 191 34.32 4.28 20.85
N PRO A 192 35.57 3.81 20.67
CA PRO A 192 35.92 2.83 19.64
C PRO A 192 35.60 1.37 20.03
N PRO A 193 35.20 0.50 19.08
CA PRO A 193 34.94 -0.90 19.35
C PRO A 193 36.21 -1.77 19.24
N THR A 194 36.39 -2.68 20.21
CA THR A 194 37.39 -3.76 20.17
C THR A 194 36.95 -4.89 19.24
N THR A 195 37.94 -5.41 18.51
CA THR A 195 37.89 -6.30 17.36
C THR A 195 37.50 -7.75 17.66
N SER A 196 36.58 -8.30 16.86
CA SER A 196 36.82 -9.57 16.16
C SER A 196 35.94 -9.64 14.89
N ASN A 197 36.60 -9.96 13.77
CA ASN A 197 36.16 -10.05 12.36
C ASN A 197 36.99 -11.22 11.75
N PRO A 198 36.84 -11.69 10.49
CA PRO A 198 35.82 -11.49 9.43
C PRO A 198 35.40 -12.86 8.77
N PRO A 199 34.72 -13.03 7.59
CA PRO A 199 34.68 -12.23 6.33
C PRO A 199 33.25 -11.82 5.85
N THR A 200 32.94 -10.56 5.49
CA THR A 200 33.21 -9.81 4.23
C THR A 200 33.02 -10.64 2.95
N THR A 201 32.12 -10.24 2.03
CA THR A 201 32.36 -9.24 0.96
C THR A 201 30.99 -8.87 0.33
N SER A 202 30.48 -7.65 0.46
CA SER A 202 30.82 -6.40 -0.22
C SER A 202 30.53 -6.39 -1.74
N ASN A 203 29.39 -5.80 -2.11
CA ASN A 203 29.28 -5.00 -3.33
C ASN A 203 30.35 -3.88 -3.29
N PRO A 204 31.19 -3.68 -4.33
CA PRO A 204 32.08 -2.53 -4.38
C PRO A 204 31.43 -1.28 -5.03
N PRO A 205 31.97 -0.08 -4.74
CA PRO A 205 31.27 1.20 -4.74
C PRO A 205 31.80 2.20 -5.79
N THR A 206 31.23 3.41 -5.86
CA THR A 206 31.89 4.74 -6.07
C THR A 206 30.80 5.78 -6.40
N THR A 207 30.74 7.03 -5.91
CA THR A 207 31.58 7.87 -5.03
C THR A 207 30.78 9.13 -4.68
N SER A 208 30.47 9.36 -3.40
CA SER A 208 30.55 10.66 -2.68
C SER A 208 30.05 10.47 -1.24
N ASN A 209 30.84 10.87 -0.24
CA ASN A 209 30.41 10.85 1.17
C ASN A 209 29.20 11.78 1.39
N PRO A 210 28.33 11.49 2.38
CA PRO A 210 26.90 11.76 2.30
C PRO A 210 26.51 13.16 2.78
N PRO A 211 25.45 13.77 2.23
CA PRO A 211 24.69 14.76 2.99
C PRO A 211 24.01 14.02 4.14
N THR A 212 24.25 14.42 5.38
CA THR A 212 23.50 13.92 6.55
C THR A 212 22.09 14.49 6.50
N THR A 213 21.23 13.89 5.68
CA THR A 213 19.81 14.19 5.56
C THR A 213 19.06 13.65 6.78
N SER A 214 18.35 14.55 7.46
CA SER A 214 17.30 14.17 8.40
C SER A 214 16.27 13.33 7.63
N THR A 215 16.21 12.02 7.90
CA THR A 215 15.19 11.15 7.33
C THR A 215 13.89 11.42 8.08
N SER A 216 12.99 12.19 7.46
CA SER A 216 11.60 12.26 7.90
C SER A 216 11.04 10.84 7.96
N THR A 217 10.19 10.53 8.93
CA THR A 217 9.63 9.19 9.11
C THR A 217 8.13 9.20 8.93
N ILE A 218 7.58 8.05 8.56
CA ILE A 218 6.14 7.86 8.34
C ILE A 218 5.40 8.10 9.67
N PRO A 219 4.40 9.00 9.73
CA PRO A 219 3.62 9.24 10.94
C PRO A 219 2.72 8.07 11.32
N ALA A 220 2.50 7.88 12.63
CA ALA A 220 1.60 6.85 13.16
C ALA A 220 0.10 7.08 12.84
N SER A 221 -0.27 8.28 12.42
CA SER A 221 -1.66 8.70 12.11
C SER A 221 -1.96 8.81 10.61
N SER A 222 -1.10 8.26 9.75
CA SER A 222 -1.23 8.35 8.29
C SER A 222 -2.52 7.66 7.80
N LYS A 223 -3.20 8.29 6.84
CA LYS A 223 -4.48 7.79 6.28
C LYS A 223 -4.30 7.13 4.93
N ALA A 224 -5.19 6.22 4.57
CA ALA A 224 -5.30 5.73 3.19
C ALA A 224 -6.30 6.61 2.41
N PRO A 225 -5.93 7.16 1.24
CA PRO A 225 -6.80 8.02 0.42
C PRO A 225 -7.80 7.25 -0.47
N TRP A 226 -7.81 5.91 -0.43
CA TRP A 226 -8.81 5.07 -1.09
C TRP A 226 -9.74 4.41 -0.07
N PRO A 227 -10.92 3.92 -0.51
CA PRO A 227 -11.82 3.18 0.36
C PRO A 227 -11.11 1.97 0.97
N VAL A 228 -11.22 1.82 2.29
CA VAL A 228 -10.62 0.72 3.05
C VAL A 228 -11.70 -0.31 3.36
N PHE A 229 -11.41 -1.57 3.06
CA PHE A 229 -12.30 -2.65 3.42
C PHE A 229 -12.21 -2.93 4.92
N GLN A 230 -13.30 -2.66 5.65
CA GLN A 230 -13.44 -2.98 7.05
C GLN A 230 -14.40 -4.15 7.22
N ARG A 231 -13.96 -5.24 7.86
CA ARG A 231 -14.81 -6.37 8.27
C ARG A 231 -15.00 -6.38 9.79
N ILE A 232 -16.25 -6.55 10.20
CA ILE A 232 -16.70 -6.65 11.58
C ILE A 232 -17.43 -7.99 11.77
N ASP A 233 -16.88 -8.84 12.64
CA ASP A 233 -17.49 -10.13 12.98
C ASP A 233 -18.76 -9.92 13.81
N ALA A 234 -19.80 -10.70 13.55
CA ALA A 234 -21.10 -10.52 14.19
C ALA A 234 -21.07 -10.70 15.71
N LEU A 235 -20.23 -11.63 16.21
CA LEU A 235 -20.12 -11.95 17.65
C LEU A 235 -19.33 -10.93 18.49
N LYS A 236 -18.51 -10.06 17.88
CA LYS A 236 -17.69 -9.03 18.59
C LYS A 236 -18.49 -7.78 18.98
N SER A 237 -19.78 -7.92 19.26
CA SER A 237 -20.66 -6.81 19.65
C SER A 237 -20.76 -6.64 21.17
N SER A 238 -20.82 -5.39 21.61
CA SER A 238 -20.93 -4.98 23.03
C SER A 238 -22.35 -5.11 23.58
N SER A 239 -23.38 -5.23 22.74
CA SER A 239 -24.77 -5.47 23.18
C SER A 239 -25.58 -6.17 22.08
N THR A 240 -26.21 -7.30 22.42
CA THR A 240 -27.11 -8.07 21.54
C THR A 240 -28.44 -8.27 22.26
N VAL A 241 -29.56 -7.96 21.62
CA VAL A 241 -30.89 -8.04 22.22
C VAL A 241 -31.76 -9.01 21.42
N GLY A 242 -32.26 -10.04 22.11
CA GLY A 242 -33.09 -11.10 21.54
C GLY A 242 -32.36 -12.07 20.61
N LEU A 243 -31.04 -11.93 20.45
CA LEU A 243 -30.22 -12.78 19.56
C LEU A 243 -29.54 -13.92 20.32
N THR A 244 -29.31 -15.03 19.62
CA THR A 244 -28.55 -16.17 20.13
C THR A 244 -27.17 -16.20 19.47
N LYS A 245 -26.10 -16.27 20.29
CA LYS A 245 -24.73 -16.44 19.83
C LYS A 245 -24.45 -17.92 19.59
N VAL A 246 -23.93 -18.25 18.41
CA VAL A 246 -23.57 -19.63 18.06
C VAL A 246 -22.05 -19.67 17.80
N TRP A 247 -21.39 -20.55 18.55
CA TRP A 247 -19.96 -20.85 18.45
C TRP A 247 -19.83 -22.30 18.00
N GLY A 248 -19.05 -22.60 16.95
CA GLY A 248 -18.77 -23.99 16.63
C GLY A 248 -18.13 -24.25 15.27
N ASP A 249 -17.66 -25.49 15.13
CA ASP A 249 -17.07 -26.13 13.94
C ASP A 249 -18.09 -26.38 12.82
N TYR A 250 -18.84 -25.35 12.44
CA TYR A 250 -19.74 -25.46 11.31
C TYR A 250 -18.95 -25.24 10.01
N PHE A 251 -19.01 -26.19 9.08
CA PHE A 251 -18.43 -26.02 7.75
C PHE A 251 -19.32 -25.09 6.94
N GLU A 252 -18.95 -23.81 6.81
CA GLU A 252 -19.55 -22.96 5.78
C GLU A 252 -19.35 -23.62 4.41
N ASN A 253 -20.44 -24.04 3.75
CA ASN A 253 -20.39 -24.33 2.31
C ASN A 253 -20.28 -22.97 1.62
N SER A 254 -19.03 -22.54 1.47
CA SER A 254 -18.67 -21.14 1.36
C SER A 254 -18.26 -20.76 -0.07
N GLU A 255 -19.02 -19.84 -0.66
CA GLU A 255 -18.54 -18.95 -1.72
C GLU A 255 -17.98 -17.69 -1.05
N ASP A 256 -16.95 -17.82 -0.20
CA ASP A 256 -16.29 -16.65 0.42
C ASP A 256 -15.35 -15.99 -0.61
N PRO A 257 -15.64 -14.77 -1.10
CA PRO A 257 -14.74 -14.04 -1.99
C PRO A 257 -13.47 -13.54 -1.25
N PHE A 258 -13.38 -13.78 0.06
CA PHE A 258 -12.24 -13.48 0.93
C PHE A 258 -11.44 -14.72 1.33
N PHE A 259 -11.70 -15.90 0.74
CA PHE A 259 -10.90 -17.12 0.85
C PHE A 259 -10.37 -17.38 2.28
N LEU A 260 -11.25 -17.46 3.27
CA LEU A 260 -10.87 -18.10 4.53
C LEU A 260 -10.60 -19.58 4.24
N LEU A 261 -9.41 -20.03 4.65
CA LEU A 261 -8.94 -21.42 4.49
C LEU A 261 -10.08 -22.42 4.83
N PRO A 262 -10.23 -23.53 4.09
CA PRO A 262 -11.18 -24.57 4.46
C PRO A 262 -10.87 -25.05 5.89
N GLY A 263 -11.87 -24.96 6.79
CA GLY A 263 -11.79 -25.43 8.17
C GLY A 263 -11.66 -24.36 9.26
N VAL A 264 -11.84 -23.07 8.98
CA VAL A 264 -11.89 -22.03 10.03
C VAL A 264 -13.23 -22.09 10.77
N GLN A 265 -13.18 -22.21 12.11
CA GLN A 265 -14.35 -22.06 12.99
C GLN A 265 -15.00 -20.68 12.80
N THR A 266 -16.28 -20.64 12.44
CA THR A 266 -17.01 -19.39 12.24
C THR A 266 -17.96 -19.10 13.40
N GLN A 267 -18.27 -17.82 13.58
CA GLN A 267 -18.97 -17.27 14.73
C GLN A 267 -20.17 -16.45 14.23
N GLU A 268 -21.39 -16.84 14.58
CA GLU A 268 -22.61 -16.29 13.98
C GLU A 268 -23.70 -15.88 15.00
N LEU A 269 -24.57 -14.97 14.58
CA LEU A 269 -25.81 -14.61 15.24
C LEU A 269 -26.98 -15.34 14.59
N SER A 270 -27.85 -15.90 15.44
CA SER A 270 -29.13 -16.53 15.05
C SER A 270 -30.30 -15.85 15.78
N ASN A 271 -31.52 -16.30 15.50
CA ASN A 271 -32.76 -15.63 15.93
C ASN A 271 -32.87 -14.19 15.37
N THR A 272 -32.43 -13.99 14.13
CA THR A 272 -32.37 -12.69 13.45
C THR A 272 -33.73 -12.29 12.88
N SER A 273 -34.72 -12.06 13.75
CA SER A 273 -36.09 -11.72 13.37
C SER A 273 -36.79 -10.93 14.47
N GLY A 274 -38.04 -10.51 14.25
CA GLY A 274 -38.92 -9.93 15.27
C GLY A 274 -38.44 -8.58 15.81
N GLY A 275 -37.54 -7.90 15.10
CA GLY A 275 -36.93 -6.66 15.55
C GLY A 275 -35.72 -6.83 16.46
N ASN A 276 -35.22 -8.06 16.66
CA ASN A 276 -33.97 -8.33 17.36
C ASN A 276 -32.80 -7.58 16.70
N TYR A 277 -31.76 -7.27 17.47
CA TYR A 277 -30.68 -6.42 16.97
C TYR A 277 -29.36 -6.62 17.70
N ALA A 278 -28.28 -6.23 17.03
CA ALA A 278 -26.94 -6.12 17.60
C ALA A 278 -26.40 -4.68 17.43
N VAL A 279 -25.66 -4.20 18.43
CA VAL A 279 -25.00 -2.89 18.42
C VAL A 279 -23.50 -3.07 18.32
N TYR A 280 -22.89 -2.38 17.36
CA TYR A 280 -21.46 -2.34 17.11
C TYR A 280 -20.97 -0.92 17.38
N ASN A 281 -20.23 -0.75 18.48
CA ASN A 281 -19.80 0.56 18.95
C ASN A 281 -18.50 1.01 18.28
N ASN A 282 -18.34 2.33 18.12
CA ASN A 282 -17.10 2.99 17.68
C ASN A 282 -16.59 2.50 16.30
N ILE A 283 -17.50 2.32 15.35
CA ILE A 283 -17.21 1.91 13.98
C ILE A 283 -16.81 3.14 13.17
N ASP A 284 -15.58 3.17 12.64
CA ASP A 284 -15.10 4.27 11.80
C ASP A 284 -15.57 4.11 10.36
N LEU A 285 -16.59 4.87 9.98
CA LEU A 285 -17.11 4.94 8.61
C LEU A 285 -16.29 5.86 7.70
N GLY A 286 -15.25 6.51 8.21
CA GLY A 286 -14.42 7.43 7.46
C GLY A 286 -15.16 8.70 7.03
N SER A 287 -14.88 9.22 5.84
CA SER A 287 -15.65 10.32 5.25
C SER A 287 -17.01 9.89 4.70
N GLY A 288 -17.25 8.57 4.58
CA GLY A 288 -18.53 8.01 4.18
C GLY A 288 -18.47 6.52 3.86
N ALA A 289 -19.57 5.81 4.13
CA ALA A 289 -19.83 4.45 3.66
C ALA A 289 -21.07 4.42 2.73
N GLU A 290 -20.97 3.74 1.59
CA GLU A 290 -22.06 3.65 0.60
C GLU A 290 -22.98 2.44 0.83
N ALA A 291 -22.43 1.34 1.33
CA ALA A 291 -23.15 0.09 1.56
C ALA A 291 -22.45 -0.75 2.63
N LEU A 292 -23.22 -1.56 3.36
CA LEU A 292 -22.69 -2.70 4.11
C LEU A 292 -22.82 -3.98 3.28
N MET A 293 -21.79 -4.81 3.24
CA MET A 293 -21.81 -6.18 2.75
C MET A 293 -22.11 -7.10 3.93
N LEU A 294 -23.24 -7.80 3.89
CA LEU A 294 -23.73 -8.67 4.97
C LEU A 294 -23.50 -10.13 4.61
N ARG A 295 -22.77 -10.88 5.44
CA ARG A 295 -22.61 -12.33 5.27
C ARG A 295 -23.73 -13.06 6.00
N VAL A 296 -24.61 -13.70 5.23
CA VAL A 296 -25.85 -14.30 5.72
C VAL A 296 -26.12 -15.67 5.11
N ALA A 297 -26.90 -16.49 5.82
CA ALA A 297 -27.46 -17.74 5.30
C ALA A 297 -28.96 -17.82 5.65
N LEU A 298 -29.77 -18.28 4.70
CA LEU A 298 -31.22 -18.39 4.86
C LEU A 298 -31.76 -19.56 4.03
N ALA A 299 -32.33 -20.59 4.66
CA ALA A 299 -32.77 -21.78 3.93
C ALA A 299 -33.90 -21.50 2.92
N SER A 300 -34.93 -20.74 3.30
CA SER A 300 -36.09 -20.49 2.44
C SER A 300 -36.76 -19.15 2.78
N GLY A 301 -37.57 -18.64 1.85
CA GLY A 301 -38.31 -17.39 2.01
C GLY A 301 -37.43 -16.14 1.97
N THR A 302 -37.86 -15.10 2.68
CA THR A 302 -37.16 -13.81 2.77
C THR A 302 -37.05 -13.34 4.21
N ASN A 303 -36.11 -12.44 4.48
CA ASN A 303 -35.99 -11.68 5.72
C ASN A 303 -35.62 -10.22 5.40
N ALA A 304 -35.52 -9.37 6.41
CA ALA A 304 -35.13 -7.97 6.25
C ALA A 304 -34.09 -7.58 7.30
N VAL A 305 -33.18 -6.69 6.91
CA VAL A 305 -32.16 -6.08 7.77
C VAL A 305 -32.25 -4.57 7.63
N GLU A 306 -32.19 -3.87 8.75
CA GLU A 306 -32.07 -2.42 8.84
C GLU A 306 -30.69 -2.06 9.41
N VAL A 307 -30.06 -1.05 8.80
CA VAL A 307 -28.82 -0.45 9.30
C VAL A 307 -29.17 0.91 9.91
N ARG A 308 -28.89 1.10 11.19
CA ARG A 308 -29.25 2.30 11.96
C ARG A 308 -28.05 2.89 12.71
N LEU A 309 -28.14 4.17 13.06
CA LEU A 309 -27.17 4.86 13.92
C LEU A 309 -27.64 4.96 15.37
N GLY A 310 -26.73 4.71 16.31
CA GLY A 310 -26.91 4.96 17.75
C GLY A 310 -27.71 3.87 18.48
N SER A 311 -28.99 3.69 18.13
CA SER A 311 -29.91 2.79 18.84
C SER A 311 -30.84 2.02 17.89
N ALA A 312 -31.58 1.04 18.42
CA ALA A 312 -32.55 0.25 17.65
C ALA A 312 -33.68 1.09 17.03
N SER A 313 -33.99 2.25 17.59
CA SER A 313 -34.93 3.24 17.06
C SER A 313 -34.26 4.46 16.43
N GLY A 314 -32.92 4.47 16.35
CA GLY A 314 -32.14 5.58 15.82
C GLY A 314 -32.24 5.73 14.30
N THR A 315 -31.51 6.71 13.78
CA THR A 315 -31.56 7.12 12.36
C THR A 315 -31.34 5.94 11.43
N LEU A 316 -32.30 5.68 10.54
CA LEU A 316 -32.20 4.64 9.52
C LEU A 316 -31.30 5.10 8.37
N LEU A 317 -30.28 4.30 8.07
CA LEU A 317 -29.37 4.50 6.95
C LEU A 317 -29.74 3.67 5.72
N GLY A 318 -30.31 2.49 5.92
CA GLY A 318 -30.70 1.61 4.83
C GLY A 318 -31.52 0.42 5.29
N THR A 319 -32.27 -0.15 4.37
CA THR A 319 -33.03 -1.39 4.55
C THR A 319 -32.74 -2.32 3.39
N CYS A 320 -32.43 -3.58 3.68
CA CYS A 320 -32.14 -4.60 2.69
C CYS A 320 -32.99 -5.84 2.92
N SER A 321 -33.48 -6.41 1.81
CA SER A 321 -34.18 -7.69 1.79
C SER A 321 -33.18 -8.81 1.59
N ILE A 322 -33.26 -9.82 2.44
CA ILE A 322 -32.43 -11.03 2.35
C ILE A 322 -33.30 -12.14 1.77
N ASN A 323 -32.93 -12.66 0.61
CA ASN A 323 -33.59 -13.80 -0.01
C ASN A 323 -32.95 -15.12 0.46
N SER A 324 -33.67 -16.23 0.27
CA SER A 324 -33.14 -17.58 0.48
C SER A 324 -31.79 -17.78 -0.23
N THR A 325 -30.82 -18.31 0.51
CA THR A 325 -29.54 -18.77 0.02
C THR A 325 -29.53 -20.27 -0.30
N GLY A 326 -30.66 -20.97 -0.06
CA GLY A 326 -30.87 -22.40 -0.33
C GLY A 326 -30.68 -23.30 0.90
N SER A 327 -29.89 -22.89 1.89
CA SER A 327 -29.71 -23.60 3.15
C SER A 327 -29.15 -22.66 4.24
N VAL A 328 -29.36 -22.99 5.52
CA VAL A 328 -28.69 -22.31 6.66
C VAL A 328 -27.17 -22.52 6.67
N SER A 329 -26.71 -23.44 5.83
CA SER A 329 -25.33 -23.84 5.60
C SER A 329 -24.64 -23.10 4.47
N THR A 330 -25.43 -22.48 3.58
CA THR A 330 -24.97 -21.86 2.35
C THR A 330 -24.91 -20.36 2.59
N TYR A 331 -23.71 -19.87 2.86
CA TYR A 331 -23.48 -18.47 3.15
C TYR A 331 -23.24 -17.66 1.89
N ARG A 332 -23.83 -16.46 1.85
CA ARG A 332 -23.68 -15.48 0.76
C ARG A 332 -23.39 -14.10 1.33
N THR A 333 -22.60 -13.30 0.61
CA THR A 333 -22.43 -11.88 0.94
C THR A 333 -23.44 -11.06 0.15
N VAL A 334 -24.23 -10.23 0.83
CA VAL A 334 -25.36 -9.51 0.26
C VAL A 334 -25.22 -8.01 0.57
N PRO A 335 -25.39 -7.10 -0.40
CA PRO A 335 -25.37 -5.67 -0.13
C PRO A 335 -26.54 -5.23 0.74
N CYS A 336 -26.26 -4.22 1.53
CA CYS A 336 -27.23 -3.36 2.17
C CYS A 336 -26.86 -1.91 1.86
N PRO A 337 -27.35 -1.35 0.73
CA PRO A 337 -27.07 0.02 0.35
C PRO A 337 -27.56 1.00 1.42
N LEU A 338 -26.74 1.98 1.77
CA LEU A 338 -27.08 3.03 2.73
C LEU A 338 -27.70 4.19 1.98
N THR A 339 -28.94 4.05 1.51
CA THR A 339 -29.58 5.04 0.62
C THR A 339 -30.30 6.16 1.37
N LEU A 340 -30.44 6.07 2.69
CA LEU A 340 -31.17 7.03 3.52
C LEU A 340 -30.19 7.77 4.42
N ASN A 341 -30.37 9.09 4.59
CA ASN A 341 -29.55 9.91 5.48
C ASN A 341 -28.03 9.73 5.28
N THR A 342 -27.60 9.50 4.03
CA THR A 342 -26.21 9.19 3.62
C THR A 342 -25.17 10.15 4.16
N ALA A 343 -25.51 11.44 4.27
CA ALA A 343 -24.63 12.48 4.81
C ALA A 343 -24.21 12.23 6.28
N LEU A 344 -24.93 11.38 7.01
CA LEU A 344 -24.66 10.98 8.39
C LEU A 344 -23.87 9.67 8.49
N ALA A 345 -23.72 8.90 7.40
CA ALA A 345 -23.00 7.63 7.37
C ALA A 345 -21.47 7.84 7.32
N LYS A 346 -20.92 8.64 8.25
CA LYS A 346 -19.51 9.04 8.30
C LYS A 346 -19.01 9.20 9.75
N GLY A 347 -17.69 9.19 9.91
CA GLY A 347 -17.00 9.30 11.18
C GLY A 347 -17.15 8.06 12.06
N ILE A 348 -16.77 8.19 13.32
CA ILE A 348 -16.93 7.13 14.32
C ILE A 348 -18.39 7.10 14.78
N GLN A 349 -19.06 5.97 14.55
CA GLN A 349 -20.48 5.78 14.82
C GLN A 349 -20.76 4.49 15.60
N ASN A 350 -21.87 4.45 16.31
CA ASN A 350 -22.44 3.18 16.77
C ASN A 350 -23.42 2.68 15.70
N LEU A 351 -23.11 1.55 15.07
CA LEU A 351 -23.98 0.91 14.08
C LEU A 351 -24.91 -0.08 14.78
N VAL A 352 -26.18 -0.06 14.41
CA VAL A 352 -27.18 -1.03 14.85
C VAL A 352 -27.66 -1.82 13.65
N ILE A 353 -27.45 -3.13 13.70
CA ILE A 353 -27.98 -4.09 12.72
C ILE A 353 -29.25 -4.70 13.32
N ARG A 354 -30.41 -4.30 12.79
CA ARG A 354 -31.73 -4.71 13.28
C ARG A 354 -32.43 -5.62 12.28
N PHE A 355 -33.12 -6.64 12.77
CA PHE A 355 -33.75 -7.68 11.96
C PHE A 355 -35.28 -7.63 12.08
N PRO A 356 -35.96 -6.71 11.36
CA PRO A 356 -37.41 -6.53 11.50
C PRO A 356 -38.26 -7.63 10.87
N GLY A 357 -37.70 -8.47 10.00
CA GLY A 357 -38.47 -9.52 9.34
C GLY A 357 -38.88 -10.64 10.31
N THR A 358 -39.75 -11.53 9.84
CA THR A 358 -40.36 -12.58 10.67
C THR A 358 -39.62 -13.92 10.62
N ASN A 359 -38.65 -14.07 9.70
CA ASN A 359 -37.98 -15.34 9.47
C ASN A 359 -36.78 -15.52 10.41
N SER A 360 -36.99 -16.21 11.55
CA SER A 360 -36.00 -16.41 12.60
C SER A 360 -34.85 -17.36 12.23
N THR A 361 -34.94 -18.05 11.09
CA THR A 361 -33.95 -19.05 10.67
C THR A 361 -32.70 -18.44 10.06
N MET A 362 -32.76 -17.17 9.63
CA MET A 362 -31.60 -16.50 9.03
C MET A 362 -30.41 -16.48 10.02
N ARG A 363 -29.22 -16.73 9.48
CA ARG A 363 -27.94 -16.60 10.18
C ARG A 363 -27.19 -15.39 9.67
N PHE A 364 -26.51 -14.68 10.57
CA PHE A 364 -25.71 -13.50 10.28
C PHE A 364 -24.32 -13.64 10.88
N ASN A 365 -23.28 -13.60 10.03
CA ASN A 365 -21.94 -14.03 10.39
C ASN A 365 -20.95 -12.87 10.55
N TRP A 366 -20.92 -11.96 9.58
CA TRP A 366 -20.18 -10.70 9.64
C TRP A 366 -20.84 -9.66 8.75
N PHE A 367 -20.47 -8.41 8.94
CA PHE A 367 -20.66 -7.39 7.91
C PHE A 367 -19.35 -6.70 7.61
N ALA A 368 -19.26 -6.15 6.41
CA ALA A 368 -18.11 -5.38 5.98
C ALA A 368 -18.56 -4.14 5.21
N PHE A 369 -17.68 -3.16 5.05
CA PHE A 369 -17.97 -1.97 4.27
C PHE A 369 -16.67 -1.33 3.79
N TRP A 370 -16.83 -0.48 2.77
CA TRP A 370 -15.76 0.35 2.24
C TRP A 370 -15.84 1.72 2.90
N ALA A 371 -14.87 2.03 3.75
CA ALA A 371 -14.80 3.29 4.47
C ALA A 371 -13.86 4.24 3.73
N LYS A 372 -14.35 5.39 3.29
CA LYS A 372 -13.54 6.39 2.56
C LYS A 372 -12.66 7.19 3.52
N ASP A 373 -11.43 7.52 3.13
CA ASP A 373 -10.53 8.40 3.90
C ASP A 373 -10.29 8.00 5.38
N THR A 374 -10.42 6.71 5.71
CA THR A 374 -10.21 6.21 7.07
C THR A 374 -8.75 6.17 7.44
N THR A 375 -8.48 6.49 8.71
CA THR A 375 -7.17 6.29 9.32
C THR A 375 -6.92 4.80 9.47
N GLN A 376 -5.87 4.27 8.83
CA GLN A 376 -5.43 2.89 9.02
C GLN A 376 -4.10 2.91 9.77
N THR A 377 -4.00 2.17 10.87
CA THR A 377 -2.68 1.90 11.47
C THR A 377 -2.10 0.65 10.84
N ILE A 378 -0.80 0.63 10.61
CA ILE A 378 -0.16 -0.47 9.88
C ILE A 378 -0.24 -1.82 10.61
N ASP A 379 -0.43 -1.80 11.92
CA ASP A 379 -0.72 -2.99 12.74
C ASP A 379 -2.07 -3.64 12.41
N GLN A 380 -3.02 -2.86 11.86
CA GLN A 380 -4.26 -3.40 11.30
C GLN A 380 -3.96 -4.10 9.97
N VAL A 381 -3.06 -3.51 9.18
CA VAL A 381 -2.60 -3.94 7.83
C VAL A 381 -1.76 -5.25 7.85
N GLN A 382 -1.23 -5.68 9.00
CA GLN A 382 -0.35 -6.86 9.12
C GLN A 382 -1.01 -8.10 9.77
N LYS A 383 -2.25 -7.99 10.27
CA LYS A 383 -2.80 -8.90 11.30
C LYS A 383 -3.13 -10.36 10.91
N TRP A 384 -2.85 -10.79 9.69
CA TRP A 384 -3.12 -12.17 9.22
C TRP A 384 -1.86 -12.97 8.80
N GLN A 385 -0.67 -12.48 9.13
CA GLN A 385 0.59 -13.11 8.73
C GLN A 385 1.02 -14.34 9.56
N SER A 386 0.29 -14.68 10.63
CA SER A 386 0.67 -15.79 11.51
C SER A 386 -0.43 -16.84 11.61
N THR A 387 -0.25 -18.01 10.99
CA THR A 387 -0.45 -19.33 11.64
C THR A 387 -0.33 -20.56 10.73
N VAL A 388 -0.30 -20.46 9.39
CA VAL A 388 -0.45 -21.69 8.55
C VAL A 388 0.68 -21.97 7.53
N MET A 389 1.60 -21.04 7.25
CA MET A 389 2.66 -21.29 6.25
C MET A 389 4.05 -21.05 6.84
N VAL A 390 4.71 -22.13 7.26
CA VAL A 390 6.08 -22.10 7.80
C VAL A 390 7.05 -21.76 6.65
N ASN A 391 8.00 -20.84 6.89
CA ASN A 391 9.13 -20.45 5.99
C ASN A 391 8.89 -19.48 4.82
N ARG A 392 8.01 -18.47 4.93
CA ARG A 392 7.85 -17.42 3.90
C ARG A 392 7.83 -16.00 4.47
N PRO A 393 8.44 -15.01 3.80
CA PRO A 393 8.31 -13.60 4.17
C PRO A 393 6.99 -13.01 3.62
N ALA A 394 6.32 -12.20 4.43
CA ALA A 394 5.17 -11.44 3.95
C ALA A 394 5.60 -10.17 3.18
N PRO A 395 4.73 -9.57 2.34
CA PRO A 395 5.00 -8.28 1.73
C PRO A 395 5.31 -7.22 2.80
N VAL A 396 6.46 -6.54 2.66
CA VAL A 396 6.90 -5.50 3.61
C VAL A 396 6.32 -4.15 3.22
N ILE A 397 5.29 -3.70 3.94
CA ILE A 397 4.70 -2.36 3.77
C ILE A 397 5.40 -1.31 4.64
N PRO A 398 5.54 -0.04 4.21
CA PRO A 398 6.20 1.00 5.00
C PRO A 398 5.48 1.36 6.30
N ILE A 399 6.06 1.01 7.46
CA ILE A 399 5.46 1.19 8.79
C ILE A 399 5.76 2.56 9.39
N ALA A 400 4.90 3.02 10.31
CA ALA A 400 5.14 4.21 11.10
C ALA A 400 6.53 4.17 11.76
N GLY A 401 7.25 5.29 11.72
CA GLY A 401 8.64 5.37 12.17
C GLY A 401 9.70 4.92 11.15
N SER A 402 9.30 4.30 10.02
CA SER A 402 10.23 4.05 8.91
C SER A 402 10.56 5.35 8.19
N PRO A 403 11.78 5.49 7.64
CA PRO A 403 12.11 6.61 6.76
C PRO A 403 11.12 6.75 5.60
N VAL A 404 10.69 7.97 5.31
CA VAL A 404 9.93 8.27 4.09
C VAL A 404 10.86 8.18 2.89
N ARG A 405 10.34 7.73 1.75
CA ARG A 405 11.09 7.78 0.50
C ARG A 405 11.15 9.23 0.01
N THR A 406 12.29 9.61 -0.56
CA THR A 406 12.56 10.95 -1.05
C THR A 406 13.19 10.87 -2.44
N GLN A 407 13.09 11.97 -3.21
CA GLN A 407 13.52 12.00 -4.62
C GLN A 407 15.04 11.84 -4.82
N ASP A 408 15.85 11.99 -3.77
CA ASP A 408 17.29 11.69 -3.78
C ASP A 408 17.58 10.19 -3.97
N LEU A 409 16.60 9.32 -3.74
CA LEU A 409 16.69 7.90 -4.07
C LEU A 409 16.48 7.61 -5.56
N LEU A 410 16.14 8.61 -6.38
CA LEU A 410 16.10 8.44 -7.83
C LEU A 410 17.51 8.14 -8.38
N PRO A 411 17.62 7.39 -9.49
CA PRO A 411 18.89 7.18 -10.15
C PRO A 411 19.55 8.51 -10.53
N ALA A 412 20.88 8.54 -10.47
CA ALA A 412 21.64 9.69 -10.95
C ALA A 412 21.28 10.01 -12.41
N SER A 413 21.24 11.29 -12.77
CA SER A 413 20.94 11.73 -14.14
C SER A 413 21.95 11.25 -15.19
N SER A 414 23.14 10.82 -14.76
CA SER A 414 24.17 10.20 -15.59
C SER A 414 24.00 8.69 -15.79
N ALA A 415 23.04 8.06 -15.12
CA ALA A 415 22.82 6.62 -15.21
C ALA A 415 22.17 6.24 -16.55
N THR A 416 22.62 5.13 -17.13
CA THR A 416 21.96 4.53 -18.30
C THR A 416 20.72 3.79 -17.84
N LEU A 417 19.54 4.22 -18.28
CA LEU A 417 18.27 3.62 -17.92
C LEU A 417 17.92 2.48 -18.89
N ALA A 418 17.31 1.42 -18.37
CA ALA A 418 16.70 0.39 -19.19
C ALA A 418 15.39 0.89 -19.81
N LYS A 419 14.97 0.29 -20.92
CA LYS A 419 13.69 0.58 -21.59
C LYS A 419 12.47 0.41 -20.69
N SER A 420 12.52 -0.51 -19.73
CA SER A 420 11.43 -0.76 -18.78
C SER A 420 11.35 0.29 -17.67
N TYR A 421 12.44 1.02 -17.41
CA TYR A 421 12.49 1.97 -16.31
C TYR A 421 11.64 3.20 -16.58
N GLY A 422 10.86 3.60 -15.58
CA GLY A 422 10.03 4.80 -15.67
C GLY A 422 8.82 4.67 -16.60
N LEU A 423 8.39 3.47 -17.00
CA LEU A 423 7.18 3.28 -17.80
C LEU A 423 5.88 3.35 -17.00
N TRP A 424 5.92 3.02 -15.70
CA TRP A 424 4.74 3.10 -14.84
C TRP A 424 4.29 4.55 -14.65
N SER A 425 2.97 4.76 -14.71
CA SER A 425 2.33 6.05 -14.45
C SER A 425 1.06 5.85 -13.62
N PRO A 426 0.81 6.68 -12.60
CA PRO A 426 -0.45 6.64 -11.87
C PRO A 426 -1.61 7.04 -12.78
N GLY A 427 -2.68 6.26 -12.79
CA GLY A 427 -3.94 6.52 -13.46
C GLY A 427 -4.99 7.18 -12.56
N LYS A 428 -4.81 7.19 -11.23
CA LYS A 428 -5.80 7.70 -10.26
C LYS A 428 -5.19 8.67 -9.26
N THR A 429 -6.01 9.56 -8.71
CA THR A 429 -5.57 10.64 -7.79
C THR A 429 -5.07 10.15 -6.44
N TRP A 430 -5.39 8.91 -6.06
CA TRP A 430 -4.98 8.29 -4.80
C TRP A 430 -3.80 7.31 -4.97
N GLU A 431 -3.29 7.15 -6.19
CA GLU A 431 -2.10 6.34 -6.46
C GLU A 431 -0.81 7.10 -6.14
N CYS A 432 0.28 6.36 -5.92
CA CYS A 432 1.57 6.97 -5.62
C CYS A 432 2.04 7.87 -6.77
N PRO A 433 2.66 9.03 -6.47
CA PRO A 433 3.32 9.79 -7.51
C PRO A 433 4.43 8.95 -8.14
N LYS A 434 4.57 9.12 -9.46
CA LYS A 434 5.52 8.41 -10.29
C LYS A 434 6.94 8.37 -9.72
N TRP A 435 7.41 9.47 -9.13
CA TRP A 435 8.77 9.54 -8.61
C TRP A 435 9.01 8.57 -7.46
N ILE A 436 8.00 8.25 -6.61
CA ILE A 436 8.16 7.29 -5.50
C ILE A 436 8.36 5.89 -6.09
N HIS A 437 7.52 5.51 -7.05
CA HIS A 437 7.67 4.26 -7.80
C HIS A 437 9.08 4.15 -8.40
N ASP A 438 9.53 5.21 -9.07
CA ASP A 438 10.81 5.25 -9.77
C ASP A 438 12.03 5.22 -8.81
N THR A 439 11.85 5.40 -7.49
CA THR A 439 12.90 5.14 -6.49
C THR A 439 13.16 3.65 -6.24
N TYR A 440 12.29 2.76 -6.71
CA TYR A 440 12.49 1.32 -6.67
C TYR A 440 13.21 0.87 -7.93
N TRP A 441 14.54 0.80 -7.82
CA TRP A 441 15.38 0.38 -8.94
C TRP A 441 16.53 -0.52 -8.50
N VAL A 442 17.06 -1.27 -9.46
CA VAL A 442 18.26 -2.08 -9.31
C VAL A 442 19.17 -1.87 -10.53
N LYS A 443 20.48 -1.90 -10.32
CA LYS A 443 21.46 -1.95 -11.41
C LYS A 443 21.74 -3.41 -11.76
N ALA A 444 21.53 -3.79 -13.02
CA ALA A 444 21.76 -5.16 -13.48
C ALA A 444 23.20 -5.37 -14.02
N ASP A 445 23.49 -6.60 -14.48
CA ASP A 445 24.84 -7.00 -14.94
C ASP A 445 25.34 -6.20 -16.17
N ASP A 446 24.44 -5.56 -16.92
CA ASP A 446 24.74 -4.69 -18.07
C ASP A 446 24.98 -3.22 -17.68
N ASN A 447 25.05 -2.94 -16.37
CA ASN A 447 25.20 -1.61 -15.77
C ASN A 447 24.03 -0.64 -16.01
N LYS A 448 22.91 -1.08 -16.59
CA LYS A 448 21.71 -0.25 -16.71
C LYS A 448 20.86 -0.30 -15.43
N ILE A 449 20.02 0.72 -15.26
CA ILE A 449 19.05 0.83 -14.18
C ILE A 449 17.70 0.27 -14.63
N TYR A 450 17.16 -0.69 -13.88
CA TYR A 450 15.88 -1.34 -14.10
C TYR A 450 14.93 -1.04 -12.96
N PRO A 451 13.60 -1.00 -13.22
CA PRO A 451 12.63 -1.08 -12.14
C PRO A 451 12.79 -2.44 -11.42
N THR A 452 12.38 -2.49 -10.17
CA THR A 452 12.47 -3.70 -9.35
C THR A 452 11.26 -3.80 -8.41
N TRP A 453 11.22 -4.87 -7.60
CA TRP A 453 10.14 -5.10 -6.65
C TRP A 453 9.92 -3.88 -5.72
N HIS A 454 8.66 -3.52 -5.55
CA HIS A 454 8.20 -2.56 -4.56
C HIS A 454 7.01 -3.16 -3.79
N PRO A 455 6.73 -2.69 -2.56
CA PRO A 455 5.50 -3.06 -1.86
C PRO A 455 4.27 -2.50 -2.58
N PRO A 456 3.08 -3.10 -2.39
CA PRO A 456 1.85 -2.64 -3.05
C PRO A 456 1.39 -1.23 -2.58
N VAL A 457 1.96 -0.75 -1.48
CA VAL A 457 1.61 0.51 -0.80
C VAL A 457 2.88 1.22 -0.41
N ASP A 458 2.87 2.55 -0.52
CA ASP A 458 3.92 3.41 -0.01
C ASP A 458 3.35 4.60 0.77
N PHE A 459 4.23 5.40 1.37
CA PHE A 459 3.86 6.66 2.00
C PHE A 459 4.22 7.83 1.10
N ASN A 460 3.24 8.68 0.81
CA ASN A 460 3.44 9.91 0.07
C ASN A 460 3.72 11.07 1.04
N PRO A 461 4.97 11.57 1.13
CA PRO A 461 5.31 12.67 2.03
C PRO A 461 4.71 14.01 1.59
N GLU A 462 4.29 14.16 0.33
CA GLU A 462 3.70 15.40 -0.19
C GLU A 462 2.26 15.58 0.29
N THR A 463 1.51 14.48 0.41
CA THR A 463 0.10 14.49 0.85
C THR A 463 -0.07 14.06 2.30
N ASN A 464 1.01 13.57 2.94
CA ASN A 464 0.98 12.99 4.30
C ASN A 464 -0.03 11.84 4.43
N THR A 465 -0.15 11.02 3.39
CA THR A 465 -1.04 9.86 3.32
C THR A 465 -0.31 8.68 2.75
N TYR A 466 -0.82 7.47 3.00
CA TYR A 466 -0.44 6.33 2.18
C TYR A 466 -0.85 6.55 0.72
N CYS A 467 -0.19 5.85 -0.19
CA CYS A 467 -0.47 5.81 -1.62
C CYS A 467 -0.35 4.33 -2.07
N THR A 468 -1.05 3.90 -3.12
CA THR A 468 -0.89 2.55 -3.67
C THR A 468 -0.45 2.63 -5.13
N TYR A 469 0.21 1.59 -5.63
CA TYR A 469 0.60 1.49 -7.03
C TYR A 469 -0.46 0.85 -7.93
N GLY A 470 -1.58 0.39 -7.36
CA GLY A 470 -2.64 -0.30 -8.10
C GLY A 470 -2.25 -1.68 -8.62
N HIS A 471 -1.09 -2.23 -8.20
CA HIS A 471 -0.61 -3.58 -8.51
C HIS A 471 0.30 -4.10 -7.38
N GLU A 472 0.65 -5.39 -7.42
CA GLU A 472 1.52 -6.06 -6.45
C GLU A 472 2.61 -6.90 -7.15
N HIS A 473 3.64 -7.35 -6.42
CA HIS A 473 4.77 -8.08 -7.00
C HIS A 473 5.13 -9.38 -6.26
N GLY A 474 4.21 -9.92 -5.47
CA GLY A 474 4.39 -11.13 -4.68
C GLY A 474 5.19 -10.89 -3.40
N ASP A 475 5.95 -11.91 -3.00
CA ASP A 475 6.76 -11.91 -1.78
C ASP A 475 7.91 -10.89 -1.88
N ASP A 476 8.32 -10.30 -0.75
CA ASP A 476 9.51 -9.46 -0.73
C ASP A 476 10.78 -10.30 -0.98
N PRO A 477 11.56 -10.03 -2.06
CA PRO A 477 12.78 -10.77 -2.37
C PRO A 477 13.77 -10.84 -1.20
N ARG A 478 13.81 -9.79 -0.36
CA ARG A 478 14.75 -9.63 0.76
C ARG A 478 14.53 -10.65 1.88
N GLY A 479 13.35 -11.27 1.94
CA GLY A 479 13.07 -12.33 2.90
C GLY A 479 13.52 -13.71 2.45
N SER A 480 14.18 -13.84 1.29
CA SER A 480 14.73 -15.11 0.83
C SER A 480 16.12 -15.39 1.43
N GLU A 481 16.36 -16.62 1.87
CA GLU A 481 17.69 -17.06 2.35
C GLU A 481 18.75 -17.03 1.24
N VAL A 482 18.33 -17.00 -0.03
CA VAL A 482 19.23 -16.88 -1.20
C VAL A 482 19.31 -15.46 -1.75
N PHE A 483 18.80 -14.45 -1.04
CA PHE A 483 18.80 -13.07 -1.50
C PHE A 483 20.19 -12.54 -1.86
N THR A 484 21.25 -12.97 -1.17
CA THR A 484 22.63 -12.59 -1.49
C THR A 484 23.09 -13.07 -2.87
N THR A 485 22.52 -14.17 -3.36
CA THR A 485 22.79 -14.72 -4.70
C THR A 485 21.81 -14.19 -5.74
N ALA A 486 20.54 -14.03 -5.37
CA ALA A 486 19.47 -13.57 -6.26
C ALA A 486 19.58 -12.07 -6.55
N GLY A 487 19.81 -11.26 -5.51
CA GLY A 487 19.65 -9.82 -5.51
C GLY A 487 18.19 -9.38 -5.66
N MET A 488 17.99 -8.08 -5.81
CA MET A 488 16.71 -7.54 -6.25
C MET A 488 16.49 -7.89 -7.73
N PRO A 489 15.35 -8.48 -8.13
CA PRO A 489 15.11 -8.87 -9.51
C PRO A 489 14.97 -7.63 -10.41
N ALA A 490 15.73 -7.58 -11.50
CA ALA A 490 15.63 -6.51 -12.51
C ALA A 490 14.46 -6.80 -13.45
N PHE A 491 13.43 -5.94 -13.44
CA PHE A 491 12.22 -6.11 -14.25
C PHE A 491 12.46 -5.62 -15.69
N GLY A 492 12.30 -6.51 -16.68
CA GLY A 492 12.57 -6.27 -18.10
C GLY A 492 14.03 -6.51 -18.51
N TYR A 493 14.87 -7.09 -17.65
CA TYR A 493 16.27 -7.37 -17.97
C TYR A 493 16.41 -8.36 -19.11
N ILE A 494 15.62 -9.43 -19.14
CA ILE A 494 15.74 -10.44 -20.20
C ILE A 494 15.30 -9.85 -21.54
N ASN A 495 14.29 -8.98 -21.54
CA ASN A 495 13.80 -8.26 -22.71
C ASN A 495 14.86 -7.33 -23.32
N GLU A 496 15.57 -6.59 -22.49
CA GLU A 496 16.67 -5.71 -22.92
C GLU A 496 17.82 -6.50 -23.55
N GLN A 497 18.21 -7.59 -22.91
CA GLN A 497 19.24 -8.46 -23.47
C GLN A 497 18.77 -9.20 -24.73
N HIS A 498 17.49 -9.59 -24.81
CA HIS A 498 16.90 -10.11 -26.03
C HIS A 498 16.94 -9.09 -27.16
N ALA A 499 16.75 -7.80 -26.89
CA ALA A 499 16.84 -6.77 -27.92
C ALA A 499 18.26 -6.62 -28.50
N ILE A 500 19.31 -7.06 -27.79
CA ILE A 500 20.67 -7.20 -28.35
C ILE A 500 20.72 -8.39 -29.31
N ASN A 501 20.08 -9.49 -28.93
CA ASN A 501 20.05 -10.73 -29.69
C ASN A 501 19.14 -10.64 -30.93
N ASP A 502 18.05 -9.89 -30.86
CA ASP A 502 17.07 -9.72 -31.93
C ASP A 502 16.52 -8.29 -31.94
N PRO A 503 17.33 -7.33 -32.44
CA PRO A 503 16.95 -5.91 -32.44
C PRO A 503 15.78 -5.60 -33.38
N ALA A 504 15.49 -6.46 -34.35
CA ALA A 504 14.39 -6.28 -35.29
C ALA A 504 13.03 -6.62 -34.65
N ASN A 505 13.03 -7.47 -33.61
CA ASN A 505 11.81 -7.94 -32.95
C ASN A 505 11.96 -7.82 -31.42
N PRO A 506 12.10 -6.59 -30.89
CA PRO A 506 12.24 -6.41 -29.45
C PRO A 506 10.97 -6.88 -28.73
N ARG A 507 11.19 -7.57 -27.61
CA ARG A 507 10.13 -8.01 -26.71
C ARG A 507 10.03 -7.02 -25.57
N HIS A 508 8.84 -6.81 -25.04
CA HIS A 508 8.62 -5.98 -23.87
C HIS A 508 7.70 -6.73 -22.92
N GLU A 509 7.86 -6.46 -21.63
CA GLU A 509 6.94 -6.89 -20.59
C GLU A 509 6.41 -5.64 -19.92
N ASP A 510 5.17 -5.69 -19.47
CA ASP A 510 4.66 -4.65 -18.62
C ASP A 510 5.22 -4.79 -17.19
N HIS A 511 5.15 -3.71 -16.43
CA HIS A 511 5.70 -3.71 -15.08
C HIS A 511 4.84 -4.53 -14.11
N PHE A 512 3.50 -4.44 -14.24
CA PHE A 512 2.52 -4.96 -13.30
C PHE A 512 2.50 -6.50 -13.22
N GLY A 513 2.84 -7.19 -14.32
CA GLY A 513 2.83 -8.65 -14.38
C GLY A 513 3.96 -9.33 -13.60
N HIS A 514 5.00 -8.62 -13.15
CA HIS A 514 6.12 -9.25 -12.45
C HIS A 514 5.75 -9.71 -11.03
N LYS A 515 5.86 -11.00 -10.73
CA LYS A 515 5.67 -11.59 -9.39
C LYS A 515 6.94 -12.28 -8.89
N VAL A 516 7.12 -12.23 -7.58
CA VAL A 516 8.20 -12.89 -6.84
C VAL A 516 7.59 -13.90 -5.88
N PHE A 517 8.15 -15.10 -5.86
CA PHE A 517 7.80 -16.17 -4.95
C PHE A 517 9.06 -16.58 -4.18
N VAL A 518 8.95 -16.63 -2.85
CA VAL A 518 10.02 -17.05 -1.94
C VAL A 518 9.59 -18.29 -1.19
N ALA A 519 10.45 -19.32 -1.21
CA ALA A 519 10.33 -20.53 -0.41
C ALA A 519 11.66 -20.81 0.29
N ASN A 520 11.67 -20.75 1.63
CA ASN A 520 12.85 -21.07 2.43
C ASN A 520 12.70 -22.45 3.09
N ASN A 521 13.81 -23.12 3.37
CA ASN A 521 13.90 -24.37 4.14
C ASN A 521 12.97 -25.51 3.64
N TRP A 522 12.77 -25.59 2.33
CA TRP A 522 11.80 -26.50 1.73
C TRP A 522 12.39 -27.90 1.52
N THR A 523 11.65 -28.95 1.88
CA THR A 523 12.16 -30.33 1.74
C THR A 523 12.03 -30.82 0.31
N MET A 524 13.15 -31.11 -0.35
CA MET A 524 13.16 -31.76 -1.67
C MET A 524 13.75 -33.17 -1.59
N TYR A 525 13.31 -34.03 -2.50
CA TYR A 525 13.71 -35.43 -2.60
C TYR A 525 14.74 -35.60 -3.71
N ASN A 526 15.78 -36.39 -3.47
CA ASN A 526 16.66 -36.80 -4.56
C ASN A 526 15.85 -37.61 -5.59
N ALA A 527 15.91 -37.21 -6.87
CA ALA A 527 15.12 -37.83 -7.93
C ALA A 527 15.44 -39.32 -8.14
N ASN A 528 16.67 -39.73 -7.81
CA ASN A 528 17.16 -41.10 -7.94
C ASN A 528 16.98 -41.92 -6.65
N ASN A 529 16.77 -41.29 -5.50
CA ASN A 529 16.51 -41.97 -4.23
C ASN A 529 15.64 -41.09 -3.31
N SER A 530 14.33 -41.34 -3.29
CA SER A 530 13.38 -40.56 -2.49
C SER A 530 13.50 -40.75 -0.97
N SER A 531 14.33 -41.69 -0.49
CA SER A 531 14.65 -41.77 0.95
C SER A 531 15.64 -40.68 1.36
N ASN A 532 16.34 -40.07 0.41
CA ASN A 532 17.28 -38.97 0.64
C ASN A 532 16.57 -37.64 0.39
N THR A 533 16.43 -36.86 1.45
CA THR A 533 15.91 -35.49 1.38
C THR A 533 17.01 -34.47 1.56
N THR A 534 16.82 -33.27 1.02
CA THR A 534 17.62 -32.09 1.29
C THR A 534 16.71 -30.89 1.58
N LYS A 535 17.24 -29.83 2.19
CA LYS A 535 16.55 -28.54 2.25
C LYS A 535 17.03 -27.66 1.12
N CYS A 536 16.10 -26.97 0.48
CA CYS A 536 16.39 -25.99 -0.54
C CYS A 536 15.66 -24.69 -0.26
N ASP A 537 16.37 -23.59 -0.52
CA ASP A 537 15.85 -22.24 -0.56
C ASP A 537 15.75 -21.83 -2.03
N VAL A 538 14.60 -21.27 -2.43
CA VAL A 538 14.31 -20.91 -3.81
C VAL A 538 13.60 -19.56 -3.85
N LEU A 539 14.07 -18.68 -4.74
CA LEU A 539 13.40 -17.46 -5.16
C LEU A 539 13.09 -17.58 -6.64
N VAL A 540 11.82 -17.42 -7.00
CA VAL A 540 11.37 -17.33 -8.40
C VAL A 540 10.84 -15.94 -8.65
N LYS A 541 11.29 -15.28 -9.72
CA LYS A 541 10.58 -14.12 -10.29
C LYS A 541 10.04 -14.50 -11.65
N ILE A 542 8.80 -14.17 -11.94
CA ILE A 542 8.16 -14.42 -13.23
C ILE A 542 7.32 -13.22 -13.65
N HIS A 543 7.31 -12.87 -14.94
CA HIS A 543 6.26 -12.04 -15.49
C HIS A 543 5.02 -12.89 -15.78
N MET A 544 3.99 -12.78 -14.94
CA MET A 544 2.69 -13.41 -15.14
C MET A 544 1.88 -12.58 -16.13
N GLY A 545 1.59 -13.13 -17.31
CA GLY A 545 0.76 -12.48 -18.33
C GLY A 545 -0.71 -12.30 -17.95
N SER A 546 -1.14 -12.62 -16.73
CA SER A 546 -2.56 -12.67 -16.34
C SER A 546 -3.27 -11.32 -16.43
N HIS A 547 -2.56 -10.19 -16.54
CA HIS A 547 -3.17 -8.85 -16.64
C HIS A 547 -2.70 -8.03 -17.85
N SER A 548 -1.67 -8.52 -18.55
CA SER A 548 -1.16 -7.84 -19.73
C SER A 548 -2.18 -7.83 -20.88
N PRO A 549 -2.35 -6.68 -21.57
CA PRO A 549 -3.06 -6.61 -22.84
C PRO A 549 -2.48 -7.51 -23.94
N ASP A 550 -1.24 -7.96 -23.81
CA ASP A 550 -0.53 -8.76 -24.81
C ASP A 550 -0.51 -10.27 -24.50
N ALA A 551 -1.22 -10.71 -23.45
CA ALA A 551 -1.19 -12.10 -22.97
C ALA A 551 -1.59 -13.15 -24.02
N LEU A 552 -2.32 -12.72 -25.05
CA LEU A 552 -2.72 -13.57 -26.17
C LEU A 552 -1.69 -13.56 -27.31
N THR A 553 -0.85 -12.53 -27.39
CA THR A 553 0.06 -12.25 -28.52
C THR A 553 1.54 -12.51 -28.18
N ASN A 554 1.91 -12.46 -26.90
CA ASN A 554 3.24 -12.71 -26.39
C ASN A 554 3.30 -14.09 -25.70
N THR A 555 4.36 -14.85 -25.98
CA THR A 555 4.53 -16.21 -25.46
C THR A 555 5.79 -16.38 -24.64
N ALA A 556 6.69 -15.40 -24.68
CA ALA A 556 7.96 -15.42 -23.99
C ALA A 556 7.88 -14.50 -22.76
N HIS A 557 7.86 -15.12 -21.59
CA HIS A 557 7.68 -14.44 -20.31
C HIS A 557 8.96 -14.46 -19.48
N GLU A 558 9.29 -13.32 -18.89
CA GLU A 558 10.55 -13.16 -18.17
C GLU A 558 10.62 -14.00 -16.87
N MET A 559 11.56 -14.93 -16.75
CA MET A 559 11.73 -15.80 -15.57
C MET A 559 13.15 -15.79 -14.98
N PHE A 560 13.22 -15.72 -13.65
CA PHE A 560 14.43 -15.80 -12.85
C PHE A 560 14.23 -16.84 -11.78
N VAL A 561 15.21 -17.71 -11.58
CA VAL A 561 15.22 -18.64 -10.45
C VAL A 561 16.60 -18.62 -9.83
N ALA A 562 16.63 -18.25 -8.55
CA ALA A 562 17.80 -18.39 -7.71
C ALA A 562 17.52 -19.41 -6.62
N GLY A 563 18.53 -20.16 -6.22
CA GLY A 563 18.34 -21.14 -5.16
C GLY A 563 19.63 -21.74 -4.66
N LYS A 564 19.50 -22.48 -3.56
CA LYS A 564 20.57 -23.21 -2.91
C LYS A 564 19.97 -24.38 -2.14
N CYS A 565 20.53 -25.57 -2.34
CA CYS A 565 20.19 -26.73 -1.53
C CYS A 565 21.33 -27.05 -0.56
N ASP A 566 21.02 -27.69 0.57
CA ASP A 566 22.02 -28.11 1.55
C ASP A 566 23.10 -28.96 0.88
N GLY A 567 24.36 -28.60 1.12
CA GLY A 567 25.52 -29.25 0.53
C GLY A 567 25.78 -28.93 -0.96
N GLN A 568 24.95 -28.10 -1.60
CA GLN A 568 25.13 -27.68 -3.00
C GLN A 568 25.58 -26.22 -3.13
N GLN A 569 26.17 -25.90 -4.28
CA GLN A 569 26.45 -24.52 -4.67
C GLN A 569 25.14 -23.79 -5.00
N ALA A 570 25.11 -22.49 -4.70
CA ALA A 570 23.99 -21.65 -5.09
C ALA A 570 23.97 -21.41 -6.61
N PHE A 571 22.79 -21.16 -7.15
CA PHE A 571 22.55 -20.89 -8.56
C PHE A 571 21.66 -19.65 -8.74
N ASN A 572 21.75 -19.03 -9.91
CA ASN A 572 20.92 -17.91 -10.34
C ASN A 572 20.81 -17.95 -11.86
N VAL A 573 19.63 -18.34 -12.35
CA VAL A 573 19.35 -18.56 -13.76
C VAL A 573 18.24 -17.64 -14.24
N LYS A 574 18.42 -17.01 -15.40
CA LYS A 574 17.54 -15.99 -16.00
C LYS A 574 17.31 -16.34 -17.46
N GLN A 575 16.07 -16.62 -17.86
CA GLN A 575 15.69 -16.88 -19.26
C GLN A 575 14.20 -16.59 -19.49
N PHE A 576 13.77 -16.53 -20.75
CA PHE A 576 12.35 -16.59 -21.05
C PHE A 576 11.77 -17.98 -20.73
N GLY A 577 10.65 -18.01 -20.01
CA GLY A 577 9.71 -19.13 -20.00
C GLY A 577 8.75 -19.02 -21.19
N LEU A 578 8.40 -20.15 -21.79
CA LEU A 578 7.61 -20.20 -23.01
C LEU A 578 6.25 -20.84 -22.73
N PHE A 579 5.19 -20.08 -22.97
CA PHE A 579 3.82 -20.44 -22.58
C PHE A 579 2.94 -20.83 -23.79
N GLY A 580 3.49 -21.64 -24.68
CA GLY A 580 2.80 -22.17 -25.85
C GLY A 580 2.65 -21.15 -26.99
N ALA A 581 1.92 -21.52 -28.06
CA ALA A 581 1.83 -20.70 -29.26
C ALA A 581 0.86 -19.49 -29.13
N PRO A 582 1.12 -18.34 -29.78
CA PRO A 582 0.25 -17.15 -29.69
C PRO A 582 -1.19 -17.46 -30.07
N GLY A 583 -2.15 -16.94 -29.30
CA GLY A 583 -3.57 -17.17 -29.47
C GLY A 583 -4.04 -18.61 -29.26
N TYR A 584 -3.15 -19.55 -28.97
CA TYR A 584 -3.50 -20.92 -28.62
C TYR A 584 -3.60 -21.06 -27.11
N PHE A 585 -4.82 -21.28 -26.62
CA PHE A 585 -5.15 -21.55 -25.23
C PHE A 585 -6.46 -22.34 -25.17
N LYS A 586 -6.66 -23.05 -24.06
CA LYS A 586 -7.91 -23.75 -23.75
C LYS A 586 -8.74 -22.92 -22.79
N GLU A 587 -10.02 -23.24 -22.70
CA GLU A 587 -10.83 -22.82 -21.56
C GLU A 587 -10.44 -23.53 -20.25
N PRO A 588 -10.88 -23.04 -19.07
CA PRO A 588 -10.43 -23.49 -17.75
C PRO A 588 -10.76 -24.93 -17.29
N GLU A 589 -10.88 -25.91 -18.20
CA GLU A 589 -11.16 -27.34 -17.93
C GLU A 589 -12.30 -27.61 -16.93
N ALA A 590 -13.31 -26.74 -16.93
CA ALA A 590 -14.52 -26.92 -16.14
C ALA A 590 -15.57 -27.69 -16.95
N THR A 591 -16.60 -28.23 -16.29
CA THR A 591 -17.73 -28.88 -16.99
C THR A 591 -18.33 -27.90 -18.01
N TYR A 592 -18.44 -28.32 -19.28
CA TYR A 592 -18.83 -27.49 -20.44
C TYR A 592 -17.85 -26.36 -20.81
N CYS A 593 -16.62 -26.40 -20.32
CA CYS A 593 -15.53 -25.48 -20.64
C CYS A 593 -14.25 -26.25 -20.90
N ASP A 594 -14.10 -26.70 -22.14
CA ASP A 594 -12.94 -27.43 -22.63
C ASP A 594 -12.57 -27.03 -24.07
N ALA A 595 -13.18 -25.96 -24.60
CA ALA A 595 -12.97 -25.56 -25.96
C ALA A 595 -11.52 -25.09 -26.14
N PHE A 596 -10.90 -25.62 -27.19
CA PHE A 596 -9.68 -25.05 -27.75
C PHE A 596 -10.05 -23.87 -28.63
N LEU A 597 -9.48 -22.71 -28.33
CA LEU A 597 -9.66 -21.55 -29.18
C LEU A 597 -8.55 -21.54 -30.24
N PRO A 598 -8.92 -21.41 -31.54
CA PRO A 598 -7.97 -21.56 -32.64
C PRO A 598 -6.97 -20.39 -32.68
N SER A 599 -5.76 -20.68 -33.17
CA SER A 599 -4.79 -19.63 -33.45
C SER A 599 -5.29 -18.74 -34.60
N GLY A 600 -5.59 -17.49 -34.26
CA GLY A 600 -6.00 -16.44 -35.20
C GLY A 600 -5.65 -15.04 -34.69
N ILE A 601 -4.81 -14.97 -33.67
CA ILE A 601 -4.33 -13.75 -33.05
C ILE A 601 -2.94 -13.49 -33.61
N THR A 602 -2.76 -12.33 -34.23
CA THR A 602 -1.47 -11.94 -34.80
C THR A 602 -0.44 -11.80 -33.67
N PRO A 603 0.65 -12.59 -33.69
CA PRO A 603 1.68 -12.51 -32.67
C PRO A 603 2.32 -11.12 -32.64
N ASN A 604 2.74 -10.65 -31.46
CA ASN A 604 3.44 -9.38 -31.33
C ASN A 604 4.60 -9.49 -30.32
N PRO A 605 5.86 -9.38 -30.75
CA PRO A 605 6.34 -9.32 -32.14
C PRO A 605 5.99 -10.57 -32.98
N LEU A 606 6.09 -10.49 -34.31
CA LEU A 606 5.64 -11.56 -35.24
C LEU A 606 6.38 -12.90 -35.09
N ASN A 607 7.63 -12.88 -34.64
CA ASN A 607 8.49 -14.06 -34.51
C ASN A 607 8.41 -14.72 -33.13
N GLN A 608 7.21 -14.81 -32.54
CA GLN A 608 7.01 -15.52 -31.27
C GLN A 608 7.47 -16.98 -31.38
N PRO A 609 8.21 -17.50 -30.37
CA PRO A 609 8.40 -18.92 -30.22
C PRO A 609 7.03 -19.61 -30.05
N THR A 610 6.90 -20.80 -30.65
CA THR A 610 5.68 -21.61 -30.60
C THR A 610 5.82 -22.82 -29.67
N ASP A 611 7.01 -23.05 -29.11
CA ASP A 611 7.30 -24.02 -28.07
C ASP A 611 6.72 -23.60 -26.70
N GLY A 612 6.62 -24.56 -25.77
CA GLY A 612 5.97 -24.38 -24.47
C GLY A 612 4.73 -25.25 -24.29
N ALA A 613 4.29 -25.42 -23.04
CA ALA A 613 3.36 -26.48 -22.67
C ALA A 613 1.89 -26.10 -22.84
N HIS A 614 1.35 -25.15 -22.05
CA HIS A 614 -0.09 -24.86 -22.09
C HIS A 614 -0.52 -23.55 -21.40
N ARG A 615 -1.66 -22.99 -21.85
CA ARG A 615 -2.39 -21.91 -21.18
C ARG A 615 -3.88 -22.23 -21.16
N ALA A 616 -4.54 -21.94 -20.05
CA ALA A 616 -5.99 -21.87 -19.96
C ALA A 616 -6.44 -20.47 -19.56
N ILE A 617 -7.27 -19.83 -20.37
CA ILE A 617 -7.77 -18.47 -20.16
C ILE A 617 -9.30 -18.52 -20.16
N PRO A 618 -9.98 -17.91 -19.17
CA PRO A 618 -11.44 -17.83 -19.17
C PRO A 618 -11.98 -17.11 -20.40
N THR A 619 -13.07 -17.62 -20.96
CA THR A 619 -13.76 -17.02 -22.10
C THR A 619 -15.11 -16.50 -21.65
N LYS A 620 -15.60 -15.44 -22.30
CA LYS A 620 -16.96 -14.94 -22.12
C LYS A 620 -18.00 -16.05 -22.32
N ASP A 621 -17.82 -16.86 -23.36
CA ASP A 621 -18.78 -17.90 -23.73
C ASP A 621 -18.74 -19.13 -22.80
N CYS A 622 -17.61 -19.44 -22.17
CA CYS A 622 -17.51 -20.53 -21.20
C CYS A 622 -18.52 -20.36 -20.05
N TYR A 623 -18.76 -19.15 -19.57
CA TYR A 623 -19.79 -18.92 -18.55
C TYR A 623 -21.21 -19.09 -19.05
N ALA A 624 -21.44 -18.90 -20.34
CA ALA A 624 -22.78 -18.94 -20.91
C ALA A 624 -23.29 -20.38 -21.12
N ARG A 625 -22.41 -21.40 -21.07
CA ARG A 625 -22.76 -22.80 -21.36
C ARG A 625 -23.21 -23.58 -20.12
N GLY A 626 -24.25 -24.41 -20.29
CA GLY A 626 -24.87 -25.22 -19.23
C GLY A 626 -26.13 -24.59 -18.64
N THR A 627 -26.74 -25.27 -17.68
CA THR A 627 -27.90 -24.79 -16.90
C THR A 627 -27.49 -23.71 -15.90
N GLN A 628 -28.45 -22.91 -15.42
CA GLN A 628 -28.20 -21.88 -14.41
C GLN A 628 -27.58 -22.44 -13.11
N ALA A 629 -27.97 -23.66 -12.73
CA ALA A 629 -27.40 -24.35 -11.56
C ALA A 629 -25.92 -24.68 -11.78
N GLU A 630 -25.54 -25.18 -12.95
CA GLU A 630 -24.15 -25.52 -13.32
C GLU A 630 -23.27 -24.28 -13.51
N GLN A 631 -23.84 -23.19 -14.03
CA GLN A 631 -23.16 -21.90 -14.15
C GLN A 631 -22.83 -21.32 -12.76
N SER A 632 -23.73 -21.48 -11.79
CA SER A 632 -23.59 -20.90 -10.45
C SER A 632 -22.70 -21.74 -9.54
N SER A 633 -22.81 -23.07 -9.56
CA SER A 633 -22.05 -23.98 -8.67
C SER A 633 -20.58 -24.14 -9.05
N LEU A 634 -20.21 -23.78 -10.28
CA LEU A 634 -18.85 -23.89 -10.82
C LEU A 634 -18.25 -22.53 -11.21
N VAL A 635 -18.82 -21.42 -10.73
CA VAL A 635 -18.39 -20.07 -11.13
C VAL A 635 -16.88 -19.88 -10.95
N GLN A 636 -16.33 -20.31 -9.81
CA GLN A 636 -14.89 -20.25 -9.54
C GLN A 636 -14.09 -21.10 -10.53
N LYS A 637 -14.49 -22.35 -10.79
CA LYS A 637 -13.79 -23.23 -11.74
C LYS A 637 -13.73 -22.64 -13.16
N ARG A 638 -14.77 -21.91 -13.54
CA ARG A 638 -14.86 -21.23 -14.84
C ARG A 638 -14.09 -19.89 -14.87
N THR A 639 -13.79 -19.29 -13.71
CA THR A 639 -12.97 -18.08 -13.52
C THR A 639 -11.51 -18.36 -13.16
N PHE A 640 -10.94 -19.51 -13.52
CA PHE A 640 -9.49 -19.71 -13.34
C PHE A 640 -8.70 -19.46 -14.61
N GLU A 641 -7.54 -18.85 -14.43
CA GLU A 641 -6.52 -18.75 -15.43
C GLU A 641 -5.33 -19.62 -15.02
N TYR A 642 -4.76 -20.37 -15.96
CA TYR A 642 -3.68 -21.34 -15.71
C TYR A 642 -2.61 -21.23 -16.78
N TRP A 643 -1.35 -21.29 -16.37
CA TRP A 643 -0.19 -21.14 -17.24
C TRP A 643 0.87 -22.16 -16.85
N LEU A 644 1.36 -22.92 -17.83
CA LEU A 644 2.36 -23.97 -17.65
C LEU A 644 3.52 -23.75 -18.62
N THR A 645 4.73 -23.80 -18.09
CA THR A 645 6.00 -23.78 -18.82
C THR A 645 6.95 -24.80 -18.21
N GLU A 646 8.02 -25.13 -18.91
CA GLU A 646 9.18 -25.80 -18.35
C GLU A 646 10.27 -24.78 -18.01
N PHE A 647 11.00 -24.99 -16.91
CA PHE A 647 12.12 -24.17 -16.47
C PHE A 647 13.13 -25.00 -15.65
N VAL A 648 14.42 -24.94 -15.99
CA VAL A 648 15.50 -25.74 -15.33
C VAL A 648 15.16 -27.25 -15.28
N ARG A 649 14.59 -27.78 -16.37
CA ARG A 649 14.10 -29.17 -16.50
C ARG A 649 13.03 -29.58 -15.48
N GLY A 650 12.38 -28.62 -14.83
CA GLY A 650 11.19 -28.79 -14.02
C GLY A 650 9.99 -28.11 -14.64
N ASP A 651 8.81 -28.61 -14.33
CA ASP A 651 7.55 -27.98 -14.70
C ASP A 651 7.29 -26.83 -13.74
N PHE A 652 6.99 -25.67 -14.29
CA PHE A 652 6.49 -24.52 -13.56
C PHE A 652 5.07 -24.21 -14.03
N TYR A 653 4.12 -24.17 -13.12
CA TYR A 653 2.81 -23.61 -13.42
C TYR A 653 2.38 -22.58 -12.39
N PHE A 654 1.53 -21.67 -12.83
CA PHE A 654 0.75 -20.84 -11.93
C PHE A 654 -0.73 -20.86 -12.31
N ARG A 655 -1.58 -20.73 -11.31
CA ARG A 655 -3.02 -20.65 -11.43
C ARG A 655 -3.53 -19.46 -10.65
N VAL A 656 -4.47 -18.72 -11.24
CA VAL A 656 -5.03 -17.48 -10.70
C VAL A 656 -6.55 -17.59 -10.66
N THR A 657 -7.16 -17.26 -9.52
CA THR A 657 -8.63 -17.20 -9.37
C THR A 657 -9.17 -15.83 -9.73
N ASN A 658 -10.33 -15.78 -10.39
CA ASN A 658 -11.05 -14.54 -10.69
C ASN A 658 -10.15 -13.48 -11.36
N PRO A 659 -9.53 -13.77 -12.51
CA PRO A 659 -8.69 -12.79 -13.20
C PRO A 659 -9.54 -11.56 -13.60
N ALA A 660 -8.92 -10.38 -13.64
CA ALA A 660 -9.60 -9.14 -14.04
C ALA A 660 -10.00 -9.13 -15.53
N ARG A 661 -9.46 -10.05 -16.33
CA ARG A 661 -9.69 -10.18 -17.76
C ARG A 661 -10.25 -11.54 -18.15
N ILE A 662 -10.90 -11.54 -19.31
CA ILE A 662 -11.37 -12.73 -20.04
C ILE A 662 -11.02 -12.58 -21.51
N TYR A 663 -10.98 -13.70 -22.23
CA TYR A 663 -11.06 -13.68 -23.67
C TYR A 663 -12.47 -13.31 -24.13
N ASP A 664 -12.57 -12.28 -24.98
CA ASP A 664 -13.80 -11.86 -25.61
C ASP A 664 -13.56 -11.71 -27.12
N ALA A 665 -14.03 -12.68 -27.92
CA ALA A 665 -13.89 -12.65 -29.37
C ALA A 665 -14.54 -11.42 -30.03
N SER A 666 -15.54 -10.81 -29.39
CA SER A 666 -16.21 -9.60 -29.88
C SER A 666 -15.44 -8.31 -29.60
N SER A 667 -14.45 -8.34 -28.71
CA SER A 667 -13.55 -7.22 -28.45
C SER A 667 -12.53 -7.05 -29.58
N THR A 668 -12.14 -5.81 -29.87
CA THR A 668 -11.09 -5.47 -30.85
C THR A 668 -9.72 -6.00 -30.44
N THR A 669 -9.42 -6.01 -29.13
CA THR A 669 -8.17 -6.54 -28.57
C THR A 669 -8.26 -8.04 -28.24
N LYS A 670 -9.45 -8.65 -28.45
CA LYS A 670 -9.78 -10.00 -27.98
C LYS A 670 -9.73 -10.19 -26.47
N ILE A 671 -9.63 -9.10 -25.71
CA ILE A 671 -9.64 -9.06 -24.25
C ILE A 671 -10.84 -8.25 -23.79
N GLY A 672 -11.60 -8.79 -22.84
CA GLY A 672 -12.67 -8.11 -22.11
C GLY A 672 -12.36 -8.04 -20.61
N ARG A 673 -13.09 -7.21 -19.87
CA ARG A 673 -13.00 -7.16 -18.40
C ARG A 673 -14.08 -8.05 -17.79
N THR A 674 -13.68 -8.90 -16.85
CA THR A 674 -14.60 -9.84 -16.22
C THR A 674 -15.70 -9.12 -15.44
N VAL A 675 -15.37 -7.99 -14.81
CA VAL A 675 -16.30 -7.16 -14.04
C VAL A 675 -17.42 -6.57 -14.91
N ASP A 676 -17.15 -6.27 -16.19
CA ASP A 676 -18.14 -5.70 -17.10
C ASP A 676 -19.29 -6.68 -17.37
N LEU A 677 -19.00 -7.98 -17.34
CA LEU A 677 -20.03 -9.02 -17.47
C LEU A 677 -21.03 -9.02 -16.33
N CYS A 678 -20.70 -8.44 -15.17
CA CYS A 678 -21.64 -8.27 -14.07
C CYS A 678 -22.73 -7.26 -14.39
N TYR A 679 -22.41 -6.23 -15.19
CA TYR A 679 -23.34 -5.18 -15.58
C TYR A 679 -24.14 -5.52 -16.85
N SER A 680 -23.88 -6.68 -17.46
CA SER A 680 -24.67 -7.22 -18.56
C SER A 680 -25.81 -8.08 -18.02
N SER A 681 -27.02 -7.51 -17.91
CA SER A 681 -28.19 -8.21 -17.33
C SER A 681 -28.58 -9.50 -18.06
N THR A 682 -28.16 -9.65 -19.33
CA THR A 682 -28.38 -10.85 -20.13
C THR A 682 -27.31 -11.91 -19.92
N HIS A 683 -26.14 -11.55 -19.40
CA HIS A 683 -25.04 -12.49 -19.20
C HIS A 683 -25.25 -13.35 -17.94
N PRO A 684 -25.06 -14.68 -17.98
CA PRO A 684 -25.28 -15.52 -16.81
C PRO A 684 -24.40 -15.19 -15.61
N LEU A 685 -23.17 -14.73 -15.84
CA LEU A 685 -22.28 -14.28 -14.75
C LEU A 685 -22.94 -13.19 -13.90
N ALA A 686 -23.74 -12.29 -14.46
CA ALA A 686 -24.44 -11.25 -13.71
C ALA A 686 -25.40 -11.82 -12.63
N LYS A 687 -25.87 -13.06 -12.79
CA LYS A 687 -26.74 -13.75 -11.83
C LYS A 687 -25.97 -14.53 -10.76
N THR A 688 -24.66 -14.67 -10.93
CA THR A 688 -23.80 -15.36 -9.95
C THR A 688 -23.55 -14.49 -8.74
N LEU A 689 -23.23 -15.12 -7.60
CA LEU A 689 -22.95 -14.39 -6.37
C LEU A 689 -21.82 -13.37 -6.54
N LEU A 690 -20.76 -13.75 -7.25
CA LEU A 690 -19.59 -12.91 -7.50
C LEU A 690 -19.95 -11.56 -8.15
N CYS A 691 -20.90 -11.59 -9.10
CA CYS A 691 -21.42 -10.37 -9.70
C CYS A 691 -22.50 -9.69 -8.88
N GLN A 692 -23.34 -10.44 -8.16
CA GLN A 692 -24.30 -9.83 -7.24
C GLN A 692 -23.57 -9.01 -6.17
N GLU A 693 -22.41 -9.48 -5.65
CA GLU A 693 -21.49 -8.74 -4.77
C GLU A 693 -20.81 -7.53 -5.42
N THR A 694 -20.64 -7.54 -6.74
CA THR A 694 -20.09 -6.40 -7.49
C THR A 694 -21.18 -5.33 -7.71
N LEU A 695 -22.36 -5.74 -8.18
CA LEU A 695 -23.53 -4.89 -8.38
C LEU A 695 -24.00 -4.23 -7.08
N ALA A 696 -23.82 -4.96 -5.98
CA ALA A 696 -24.00 -4.58 -4.59
C ALA A 696 -23.15 -3.42 -4.08
N ALA A 697 -21.97 -3.20 -4.67
CA ALA A 697 -21.03 -2.17 -4.23
C ALA A 697 -21.53 -0.73 -4.50
N GLY A 698 -22.72 -0.59 -5.08
CA GLY A 698 -23.38 0.68 -5.34
C GLY A 698 -22.97 1.22 -6.70
N SER A 699 -22.03 2.18 -6.70
CA SER A 699 -21.47 2.74 -7.92
C SER A 699 -20.83 1.67 -8.80
N GLN A 700 -20.85 1.87 -10.13
CA GLN A 700 -20.25 0.94 -11.09
C GLN A 700 -18.76 0.74 -10.75
N VAL A 701 -18.40 -0.49 -10.39
CA VAL A 701 -17.05 -0.92 -10.06
C VAL A 701 -16.32 -1.17 -11.37
N VAL A 702 -15.23 -0.44 -11.58
CA VAL A 702 -14.33 -0.65 -12.72
C VAL A 702 -13.32 -1.76 -12.40
N TRP A 703 -12.69 -2.31 -13.43
CA TRP A 703 -11.82 -3.49 -13.31
C TRP A 703 -10.63 -3.29 -12.36
N ASP A 704 -10.16 -2.06 -12.23
CA ASP A 704 -9.02 -1.67 -11.41
C ASP A 704 -9.42 -1.00 -10.07
N ASP A 705 -10.70 -1.10 -9.70
CA ASP A 705 -11.21 -0.61 -8.42
C ASP A 705 -10.92 -1.64 -7.31
N PRO A 706 -10.42 -1.22 -6.12
CA PRO A 706 -10.21 -2.12 -4.99
C PRO A 706 -11.43 -2.94 -4.57
N ARG A 707 -12.64 -2.49 -4.93
CA ARG A 707 -13.92 -3.18 -4.68
C ARG A 707 -14.16 -4.36 -5.62
N SER A 708 -13.46 -4.43 -6.76
CA SER A 708 -13.61 -5.52 -7.73
C SER A 708 -13.20 -6.88 -7.12
N PRO A 709 -14.03 -7.93 -7.27
CA PRO A 709 -13.64 -9.28 -6.88
C PRO A 709 -12.82 -9.98 -7.98
N PHE A 710 -12.74 -9.41 -9.19
CA PHE A 710 -11.98 -9.92 -10.33
C PHE A 710 -10.63 -9.22 -10.40
N ARG A 711 -9.66 -9.75 -9.66
CA ARG A 711 -8.35 -9.12 -9.46
C ARG A 711 -7.16 -10.06 -9.64
N GLY A 712 -7.42 -11.35 -9.82
CA GLY A 712 -6.38 -12.35 -10.05
C GLY A 712 -5.28 -12.46 -8.98
N THR A 713 -5.50 -11.91 -7.78
CA THR A 713 -4.55 -11.94 -6.65
C THR A 713 -4.90 -12.97 -5.59
N VAL A 714 -6.06 -13.62 -5.73
CA VAL A 714 -6.60 -14.59 -4.76
C VAL A 714 -6.32 -16.00 -5.23
N GLY A 715 -5.86 -16.85 -4.30
CA GLY A 715 -5.64 -18.27 -4.57
C GLY A 715 -4.63 -18.49 -5.69
N ILE A 716 -3.54 -17.70 -5.69
CA ILE A 716 -2.44 -17.92 -6.62
C ILE A 716 -1.74 -19.21 -6.19
N GLU A 717 -1.96 -20.28 -6.94
CA GLU A 717 -1.24 -21.55 -6.78
C GLU A 717 -0.07 -21.52 -7.75
N SER A 718 1.16 -21.59 -7.24
CA SER A 718 2.36 -21.69 -8.07
C SER A 718 3.09 -22.95 -7.70
N HIS A 719 3.44 -23.78 -8.68
CA HIS A 719 4.09 -25.04 -8.47
C HIS A 719 5.37 -25.10 -9.28
N PHE A 720 6.40 -25.68 -8.68
CA PHE A 720 7.66 -25.95 -9.34
C PHE A 720 8.09 -27.37 -9.02
N SER A 721 8.27 -28.23 -10.02
CA SER A 721 8.31 -29.68 -9.80
C SER A 721 9.71 -30.22 -9.49
N ARG A 722 10.76 -29.54 -9.97
CA ARG A 722 12.11 -30.11 -10.01
C ARG A 722 13.19 -29.04 -10.17
N LEU A 723 14.34 -29.29 -9.55
CA LEU A 723 15.60 -28.58 -9.75
C LEU A 723 16.64 -29.59 -10.21
N ALA A 724 17.06 -29.49 -11.47
CA ALA A 724 18.05 -30.39 -12.04
C ALA A 724 19.15 -29.64 -12.79
N PHE A 725 20.39 -29.91 -12.40
CA PHE A 725 21.59 -29.38 -13.03
C PHE A 725 22.53 -30.53 -13.40
N ASP A 726 23.10 -30.45 -14.59
CA ASP A 726 24.23 -31.32 -14.96
C ASP A 726 25.54 -30.78 -14.40
N ASN A 727 26.59 -31.60 -14.42
CA ASN A 727 27.94 -31.12 -14.11
C ASN A 727 28.35 -30.00 -15.08
N SER A 728 28.90 -28.93 -14.55
CA SER A 728 29.43 -27.80 -15.31
C SER A 728 30.92 -27.65 -15.06
N SER A 729 31.69 -27.34 -16.12
CA SER A 729 33.12 -27.05 -15.99
C SER A 729 33.41 -25.69 -15.34
N SER A 730 32.38 -24.86 -15.13
CA SER A 730 32.47 -23.51 -14.57
C SER A 730 31.19 -23.18 -13.79
N SER A 731 31.30 -22.47 -12.67
CA SER A 731 30.13 -21.95 -11.94
C SER A 731 29.46 -20.76 -12.63
N VAL A 732 30.12 -20.20 -13.66
CA VAL A 732 29.59 -19.13 -14.50
C VAL A 732 29.57 -19.61 -15.94
N ILE A 733 28.39 -19.55 -16.56
CA ILE A 733 28.19 -19.82 -17.98
C ILE A 733 27.45 -18.65 -18.62
N TYR A 734 27.46 -18.61 -19.95
CA TYR A 734 26.76 -17.64 -20.77
C TYR A 734 25.80 -18.35 -21.70
N THR A 735 24.57 -17.85 -21.83
CA THR A 735 23.52 -18.37 -22.72
C THR A 735 22.96 -17.28 -23.62
N ASP A 736 22.09 -17.66 -24.56
CA ASP A 736 21.12 -16.70 -25.13
C ASP A 736 19.97 -16.39 -24.14
N ALA A 737 19.06 -15.51 -24.53
CA ALA A 737 17.91 -15.06 -23.72
C ALA A 737 16.89 -16.17 -23.42
N TYR A 738 16.96 -17.30 -24.13
CA TYR A 738 16.11 -18.47 -23.95
C TYR A 738 16.82 -19.58 -23.15
N GLY A 739 18.01 -19.29 -22.60
CA GLY A 739 18.80 -20.24 -21.83
C GLY A 739 19.49 -21.33 -22.66
N LYS A 740 19.52 -21.18 -23.99
CA LYS A 740 20.12 -22.17 -24.90
C LYS A 740 21.59 -21.82 -25.18
N ASN A 741 22.31 -22.77 -25.78
CA ASN A 741 23.67 -22.59 -26.30
C ASN A 741 24.72 -22.18 -25.23
N ALA A 742 24.70 -22.82 -24.06
CA ALA A 742 25.59 -22.52 -22.94
C ALA A 742 27.09 -22.55 -23.32
N ARG A 743 27.87 -21.56 -22.86
CA ARG A 743 29.33 -21.46 -23.02
C ARG A 743 29.99 -20.93 -21.74
N THR A 744 31.29 -21.10 -21.60
CA THR A 744 32.05 -20.59 -20.43
C THR A 744 32.48 -19.12 -20.58
N SER A 745 32.29 -18.52 -21.75
CA SER A 745 32.59 -17.13 -22.05
C SER A 745 31.50 -16.49 -22.93
N PRO A 746 31.30 -15.17 -22.86
CA PRO A 746 30.31 -14.49 -23.70
C PRO A 746 30.76 -14.48 -25.16
N ASP A 747 29.80 -14.56 -26.08
CA ASP A 747 30.00 -14.47 -27.53
C ASP A 747 28.83 -13.70 -28.16
N SER A 748 29.03 -12.40 -28.33
CA SER A 748 28.02 -11.50 -28.91
C SER A 748 27.71 -11.82 -30.38
N SER A 749 28.66 -12.39 -31.13
CA SER A 749 28.43 -12.81 -32.52
C SER A 749 27.39 -13.94 -32.62
N ARG A 750 27.27 -14.72 -31.54
CA ARG A 750 26.30 -15.82 -31.40
C ARG A 750 25.14 -15.48 -30.48
N LYS A 751 25.00 -14.22 -30.04
CA LYS A 751 23.91 -13.78 -29.16
C LYS A 751 23.96 -14.43 -27.76
N ILE A 752 25.15 -14.89 -27.35
CA ILE A 752 25.40 -15.57 -26.07
C ILE A 752 25.99 -14.54 -25.10
N THR A 753 25.12 -13.78 -24.44
CA THR A 753 25.50 -12.65 -23.58
C THR A 753 24.98 -12.78 -22.16
N PHE A 754 24.05 -13.70 -21.89
CA PHE A 754 23.44 -13.87 -20.56
C PHE A 754 24.31 -14.64 -19.62
N LYS A 755 24.88 -13.96 -18.64
CA LYS A 755 25.52 -14.62 -17.51
C LYS A 755 24.50 -15.42 -16.68
N GLN A 756 24.79 -16.69 -16.44
CA GLN A 756 24.08 -17.58 -15.53
C GLN A 756 25.05 -18.05 -14.44
N ILE A 757 24.55 -18.21 -13.22
CA ILE A 757 25.28 -18.86 -12.12
C ILE A 757 24.69 -20.26 -11.97
N VAL A 758 25.53 -21.28 -12.10
CA VAL A 758 25.16 -22.70 -12.05
C VAL A 758 26.10 -23.46 -11.11
N PRO A 759 25.65 -24.58 -10.51
CA PRO A 759 26.54 -25.42 -9.72
C PRO A 759 27.54 -26.15 -10.63
N ILE A 760 28.78 -26.35 -10.15
CA ILE A 760 29.79 -27.18 -10.83
C ILE A 760 29.40 -28.66 -10.75
N GLN A 761 28.97 -29.10 -9.57
CA GLN A 761 28.48 -30.45 -9.35
C GLN A 761 26.98 -30.48 -9.61
N GLY A 762 26.58 -31.31 -10.58
CA GLY A 762 25.19 -31.53 -10.90
C GLY A 762 24.43 -32.21 -9.77
N PHE A 763 23.15 -31.91 -9.68
CA PHE A 763 22.22 -32.54 -8.75
C PHE A 763 20.83 -32.60 -9.36
N ASP A 764 19.97 -33.43 -8.77
CA ASP A 764 18.60 -33.63 -9.25
C ASP A 764 17.66 -33.85 -8.06
N TYR A 765 16.90 -32.81 -7.74
CA TYR A 765 15.94 -32.79 -6.64
C TYR A 765 14.55 -32.48 -7.15
N ARG A 766 13.54 -33.15 -6.59
CA ARG A 766 12.13 -32.97 -6.94
C ARG A 766 11.23 -32.82 -5.72
N VAL A 767 10.06 -32.25 -5.94
CA VAL A 767 8.97 -32.24 -4.96
C VAL A 767 8.32 -33.63 -4.87
N SER A 768 7.60 -33.91 -3.78
CA SER A 768 6.84 -35.16 -3.64
C SER A 768 5.49 -35.03 -4.37
N GLY A 769 5.10 -36.00 -5.18
CA GLY A 769 3.74 -36.09 -5.74
C GLY A 769 3.24 -34.80 -6.43
N GLN A 770 2.13 -34.26 -5.91
CA GLN A 770 1.52 -32.99 -6.34
C GLN A 770 1.81 -31.85 -5.34
N ASP A 771 2.79 -32.04 -4.44
CA ASP A 771 3.15 -31.05 -3.43
C ASP A 771 3.71 -29.81 -4.12
N SER A 772 3.10 -28.66 -3.83
CA SER A 772 3.53 -27.40 -4.40
C SER A 772 4.65 -26.78 -3.57
N LEU A 773 5.75 -26.40 -4.25
CA LEU A 773 6.83 -25.59 -3.67
C LEU A 773 6.29 -24.29 -3.04
N PHE A 774 5.20 -23.76 -3.61
CA PHE A 774 4.50 -22.59 -3.08
C PHE A 774 3.04 -22.96 -2.76
N PRO A 775 2.61 -22.93 -1.49
CA PRO A 775 1.19 -23.07 -1.15
C PRO A 775 0.36 -21.97 -1.81
N SER A 776 -0.94 -22.22 -2.01
CA SER A 776 -1.89 -21.22 -2.52
C SER A 776 -1.83 -19.96 -1.67
N VAL A 777 -1.58 -18.80 -2.28
CA VAL A 777 -1.45 -17.52 -1.58
C VAL A 777 -2.55 -16.58 -2.02
N ASP A 778 -3.07 -15.82 -1.07
CA ASP A 778 -3.80 -14.60 -1.37
C ASP A 778 -2.86 -13.41 -1.23
N TYR A 779 -2.45 -12.86 -2.37
CA TYR A 779 -1.69 -11.61 -2.47
C TYR A 779 -2.59 -10.37 -2.44
N SER A 780 -3.91 -10.58 -2.49
CA SER A 780 -4.83 -9.53 -2.06
C SER A 780 -4.67 -9.41 -0.54
N ALA A 781 -4.47 -8.20 -0.05
CA ALA A 781 -4.21 -7.93 1.36
C ALA A 781 -5.44 -8.23 2.24
N LEU A 782 -5.86 -9.49 2.34
CA LEU A 782 -7.18 -9.89 2.83
C LEU A 782 -7.44 -9.36 4.23
N GLY A 783 -8.38 -8.42 4.28
CA GLY A 783 -9.45 -8.48 5.25
C GLY A 783 -9.55 -7.30 6.20
N LYS A 784 -8.49 -6.49 6.39
CA LYS A 784 -8.51 -5.25 7.20
C LYS A 784 -7.61 -4.12 6.69
N ASN A 785 -7.03 -4.30 5.49
CA ASN A 785 -5.72 -3.74 5.13
C ASN A 785 -5.75 -2.86 3.87
N GLY A 786 -6.94 -2.71 3.27
CA GLY A 786 -7.24 -1.68 2.29
C GLY A 786 -6.59 -1.77 0.91
N VAL A 787 -5.58 -2.61 0.63
CA VAL A 787 -4.97 -2.63 -0.72
C VAL A 787 -5.29 -3.91 -1.46
N ARG A 788 -6.42 -3.85 -2.16
CA ARG A 788 -6.79 -4.77 -3.22
C ARG A 788 -6.30 -4.19 -4.53
N ALA A 789 -5.03 -4.39 -4.78
CA ALA A 789 -4.47 -4.13 -6.09
C ALA A 789 -4.99 -5.21 -7.07
N PRO A 790 -5.55 -4.83 -8.22
CA PRO A 790 -5.62 -5.72 -9.39
C PRO A 790 -4.22 -6.23 -9.71
N ASN A 791 -4.12 -7.43 -10.26
CA ASN A 791 -2.87 -7.87 -10.85
C ASN A 791 -2.55 -7.13 -12.15
#